data_AF-A0A2J6I1T5-F1
#
_entry.id   AF-A0A2J6I1T5-F1
#
_cell.length_a   1.000
_cell.length_b   1.000
_cell.length_c   1.000
_cell.angle_alpha   90.00
_cell.angle_beta   90.00
_cell.angle_gamma   90.00
#
_symmetry.space_group_name_H-M   'P 1'
#
loop_
_entity.id
_entity.type
_entity.pdbx_description
1 polymer ?
#
loop_
_entity_poly.entity_id
_entity_poly.type
_entity_poly.pdbx_seq_one_letter_code
_entity_poly.pdbx_strand_id
1 'polypeptide(L)'
;SSIEHPAIFEVCKYLEKQGFEITYLPVDEYGIVAVEDLLSAIKDETILITIMHANNETGAIQPIEEIGRIAKEKGILFHTDAAQSLGKIPADVNAMNVDLLSIAGHKLYAPKGIGALYIRSGVKLEKLIHGADHEQNLRAGTENVLEITGLGKAAESANRDLQKHADHYKKMRDYLHSQIKEAIPEVKLNGHEELRLPNTLSLSFPGVEANTLISRLENVAASAGAACHAESIDVSAVLEAMHVPIKYAMGTIRFSTGRSNTMADMKAAAEEIIATAKSLMPQTTEEVTIDTKDPKTIKLTHYTHGLGCACKIEPQKLEEVLKTLPAWTHPDILVGTETSDDAMVYRINDETAIVQTLDFFTPIADDAYDFGAIAAANALSDVYAMGATPLFALNIVGFPETTLPMEVLQEILRGAHDKATEAGIGVLGGHTIEDPEPKYGMVVTGAVHPDKVIKNHGAKPGDVMILTKPLGTGIITTGIKRGLVDEKTQQMVYGIMKELNKTAAEVMKNFEVHACTDITGFGLMGHLLEMSRASETDVEVWFDKLPFLEEALKLATAGVIPGGTHKNHSFVKDKVDFGKHSRVDELLLCDAQTSGGLLIVVKENQSEELLSALHKQGLTDAVAIGRFTIKGIGKINIK
;
A
#
# COMPACT_ATOMS: atom_id res chain seq x y z
N SER A 1 27.02 -11.78 -4.89
CA SER A 1 27.39 -10.49 -4.27
C SER A 1 26.27 -10.05 -3.32
N SER A 2 26.43 -8.92 -2.63
CA SER A 2 25.40 -8.30 -1.80
C SER A 2 24.35 -7.50 -2.58
N ILE A 3 24.45 -7.47 -3.91
CA ILE A 3 23.56 -6.69 -4.80
C ILE A 3 22.82 -7.54 -5.84
N GLU A 4 22.75 -8.85 -5.63
CA GLU A 4 22.10 -9.77 -6.57
C GLU A 4 20.60 -9.52 -6.72
N HIS A 5 20.03 -9.99 -7.82
CA HIS A 5 18.57 -9.98 -7.99
C HIS A 5 17.89 -10.94 -6.99
N PRO A 6 16.65 -10.68 -6.52
CA PRO A 6 15.91 -11.59 -5.65
C PRO A 6 15.81 -13.03 -6.17
N ALA A 7 15.81 -13.23 -7.49
CA ALA A 7 15.82 -14.57 -8.11
C ALA A 7 17.09 -15.39 -7.79
N ILE A 8 18.18 -14.76 -7.38
CA ILE A 8 19.39 -15.41 -6.88
C ILE A 8 19.38 -15.42 -5.35
N PHE A 9 19.10 -14.28 -4.71
CA PHE A 9 19.12 -14.16 -3.25
C PHE A 9 18.20 -15.15 -2.54
N GLU A 10 16.96 -15.29 -3.01
CA GLU A 10 15.98 -16.18 -2.36
C GLU A 10 16.33 -17.65 -2.57
N VAL A 11 16.97 -17.99 -3.69
CA VAL A 11 17.51 -19.34 -3.93
C VAL A 11 18.68 -19.63 -3.00
N CYS A 12 19.60 -18.67 -2.83
CA CYS A 12 20.70 -18.79 -1.86
C CYS A 12 20.15 -19.01 -0.43
N LYS A 13 19.23 -18.16 0.05
CA LYS A 13 18.61 -18.32 1.37
C LYS A 13 17.90 -19.67 1.54
N TYR A 14 17.29 -20.19 0.47
CA TYR A 14 16.69 -21.52 0.48
C TYR A 14 17.76 -22.63 0.61
N LEU A 15 18.87 -22.53 -0.11
CA LEU A 15 19.97 -23.49 -0.05
C LEU A 15 20.67 -23.48 1.32
N GLU A 16 20.80 -22.32 1.99
CA GLU A 16 21.31 -22.26 3.38
C GLU A 16 20.50 -23.16 4.32
N LYS A 17 19.17 -23.19 4.14
CA LYS A 17 18.28 -24.08 4.92
C LYS A 17 18.48 -25.57 4.60
N GLN A 18 19.09 -25.89 3.47
CA GLN A 18 19.46 -27.25 3.07
C GLN A 18 20.88 -27.63 3.52
N GLY A 19 21.56 -26.77 4.30
CA GLY A 19 22.89 -27.03 4.84
C GLY A 19 24.05 -26.59 3.93
N PHE A 20 23.77 -25.85 2.86
CA PHE A 20 24.83 -25.20 2.08
C PHE A 20 25.36 -23.98 2.82
N GLU A 21 26.68 -23.78 2.79
CA GLU A 21 27.29 -22.54 3.27
C GLU A 21 27.37 -21.53 2.11
N ILE A 22 26.94 -20.28 2.35
CA ILE A 22 26.94 -19.22 1.34
C ILE A 22 27.74 -18.02 1.85
N THR A 23 28.69 -17.56 1.03
CA THR A 23 29.43 -16.33 1.28
C THR A 23 28.90 -15.22 0.37
N TYR A 24 28.36 -14.16 0.97
CA TYR A 24 27.92 -12.96 0.25
C TYR A 24 29.08 -11.96 0.13
N LEU A 25 29.59 -11.77 -1.09
CA LEU A 25 30.65 -10.80 -1.35
C LEU A 25 30.14 -9.36 -1.22
N PRO A 26 30.85 -8.48 -0.49
CA PRO A 26 30.53 -7.05 -0.45
C PRO A 26 30.75 -6.40 -1.82
N VAL A 27 30.33 -5.14 -1.94
CA VAL A 27 30.58 -4.29 -3.10
C VAL A 27 31.11 -2.94 -2.66
N ASP A 28 31.77 -2.24 -3.56
CA ASP A 28 32.18 -0.86 -3.34
C ASP A 28 31.00 0.14 -3.44
N GLU A 29 31.30 1.44 -3.31
CA GLU A 29 30.31 2.52 -3.41
C GLU A 29 29.67 2.66 -4.80
N TYR A 30 30.21 1.97 -5.80
CA TYR A 30 29.69 1.91 -7.17
C TYR A 30 28.89 0.63 -7.45
N GLY A 31 28.83 -0.28 -6.47
CA GLY A 31 28.15 -1.56 -6.60
C GLY A 31 28.96 -2.58 -7.40
N ILE A 32 30.29 -2.54 -7.32
CA ILE A 32 31.18 -3.48 -8.00
C ILE A 32 31.90 -4.36 -6.96
N VAL A 33 31.93 -5.67 -7.21
CA VAL A 33 32.66 -6.65 -6.39
C VAL A 33 34.16 -6.52 -6.64
N ALA A 34 34.96 -6.45 -5.58
CA ALA A 34 36.41 -6.55 -5.67
C ALA A 34 36.84 -8.01 -5.89
N VAL A 35 37.79 -8.22 -6.79
CA VAL A 35 38.28 -9.57 -7.13
C VAL A 35 39.04 -10.18 -5.96
N GLU A 36 39.67 -9.34 -5.13
CA GLU A 36 40.38 -9.72 -3.91
C GLU A 36 39.44 -10.29 -2.84
N ASP A 37 38.22 -9.75 -2.74
CA ASP A 37 37.19 -10.25 -1.82
C ASP A 37 36.72 -11.64 -2.25
N LEU A 38 36.55 -11.86 -3.56
CA LEU A 38 36.27 -13.19 -4.09
C LEU A 38 37.39 -14.18 -3.77
N LEU A 39 38.65 -13.81 -4.03
CA LEU A 39 39.80 -14.69 -3.75
C LEU A 39 39.89 -15.08 -2.28
N SER A 40 39.58 -14.13 -1.38
CA SER A 40 39.58 -14.34 0.06
C SER A 40 38.39 -15.20 0.54
N ALA A 41 37.28 -15.17 -0.19
CA ALA A 41 36.06 -15.92 0.12
C ALA A 41 36.07 -17.37 -0.37
N ILE A 42 36.89 -17.71 -1.38
CA ILE A 42 37.00 -19.07 -1.91
C ILE A 42 37.62 -20.00 -0.86
N LYS A 43 36.94 -21.13 -0.64
CA LYS A 43 37.38 -22.24 0.22
C LYS A 43 37.60 -23.50 -0.61
N ASP A 44 38.23 -24.51 -0.02
CA ASP A 44 38.47 -25.80 -0.68
C ASP A 44 37.14 -26.52 -1.04
N GLU A 45 36.08 -26.27 -0.28
CA GLU A 45 34.73 -26.82 -0.49
C GLU A 45 33.84 -25.97 -1.40
N THR A 46 34.35 -24.85 -1.96
CA THR A 46 33.55 -23.98 -2.83
C THR A 46 33.23 -24.68 -4.16
N ILE A 47 31.95 -24.96 -4.40
CA ILE A 47 31.48 -25.67 -5.61
C ILE A 47 30.89 -24.77 -6.69
N LEU A 48 30.42 -23.57 -6.33
CA LEU A 48 29.73 -22.65 -7.23
C LEU A 48 30.03 -21.20 -6.85
N ILE A 49 30.39 -20.40 -7.85
CA ILE A 49 30.37 -18.94 -7.79
C ILE A 49 29.16 -18.46 -8.57
N THR A 50 28.39 -17.53 -8.01
CA THR A 50 27.28 -16.87 -8.71
C THR A 50 27.35 -15.36 -8.53
N ILE A 51 27.48 -14.64 -9.65
CA ILE A 51 27.55 -13.17 -9.68
C ILE A 51 26.75 -12.66 -10.88
N MET A 52 25.76 -11.79 -10.66
CA MET A 52 25.04 -11.14 -11.75
C MET A 52 26.00 -10.34 -12.63
N HIS A 53 25.79 -10.37 -13.95
CA HIS A 53 26.66 -9.65 -14.87
C HIS A 53 26.47 -8.14 -14.78
N ALA A 54 25.22 -7.69 -14.62
CA ALA A 54 24.92 -6.28 -14.45
C ALA A 54 23.72 -6.06 -13.53
N ASN A 55 23.86 -5.13 -12.58
CA ASN A 55 22.81 -4.83 -11.60
C ASN A 55 21.59 -4.16 -12.26
N ASN A 56 20.39 -4.60 -11.87
CA ASN A 56 19.13 -4.08 -12.42
C ASN A 56 18.75 -2.67 -11.94
N GLU A 57 19.36 -2.19 -10.87
CA GLU A 57 19.03 -0.93 -10.22
C GLU A 57 19.99 0.18 -10.64
N THR A 58 21.28 0.01 -10.39
CA THR A 58 22.33 0.99 -10.71
C THR A 58 22.93 0.81 -12.11
N GLY A 59 22.74 -0.38 -12.70
CA GLY A 59 23.38 -0.75 -13.95
C GLY A 59 24.83 -1.19 -13.79
N ALA A 60 25.41 -1.22 -12.58
CA ALA A 60 26.81 -1.58 -12.35
C ALA A 60 27.17 -2.91 -13.02
N ILE A 61 28.26 -2.92 -13.81
CA ILE A 61 28.74 -4.09 -14.54
C ILE A 61 29.83 -4.77 -13.70
N GLN A 62 29.65 -6.06 -13.39
CA GLN A 62 30.60 -6.83 -12.60
C GLN A 62 31.78 -7.31 -13.45
N PRO A 63 32.98 -7.53 -12.86
CA PRO A 63 34.18 -8.00 -13.56
C PRO A 63 34.11 -9.51 -13.87
N ILE A 64 33.10 -9.94 -14.63
CA ILE A 64 32.79 -11.35 -14.87
C ILE A 64 33.93 -12.10 -15.57
N GLU A 65 34.64 -11.48 -16.52
CA GLU A 65 35.76 -12.15 -17.21
C GLU A 65 36.90 -12.53 -16.26
N GLU A 66 37.22 -11.66 -15.30
CA GLU A 66 38.26 -11.91 -14.31
C GLU A 66 37.82 -12.95 -13.27
N ILE A 67 36.59 -12.82 -12.79
CA ILE A 67 35.96 -13.80 -11.89
C ILE A 67 35.92 -15.18 -12.54
N GLY A 68 35.52 -15.26 -13.81
CA GLY A 68 35.44 -16.52 -14.55
C GLY A 68 36.81 -17.15 -14.81
N ARG A 69 37.85 -16.35 -15.06
CA ARG A 69 39.23 -16.85 -15.13
C ARG A 69 39.64 -17.51 -13.80
N ILE A 70 39.37 -16.86 -12.67
CA ILE A 70 39.67 -17.38 -11.33
C ILE A 70 38.88 -18.66 -11.05
N ALA A 71 37.58 -18.67 -11.32
CA ALA A 71 36.73 -19.84 -11.14
C ALA A 71 37.26 -21.05 -11.92
N LYS A 72 37.64 -20.83 -13.18
CA LYS A 72 38.23 -21.85 -14.05
C LYS A 72 39.59 -22.34 -13.56
N GLU A 73 40.48 -21.45 -13.13
CA GLU A 73 41.79 -21.80 -12.56
C GLU A 73 41.65 -22.64 -11.27
N LYS A 74 40.61 -22.38 -10.48
CA LYS A 74 40.28 -23.10 -9.26
C LYS A 74 39.41 -24.35 -9.47
N GLY A 75 38.90 -24.58 -10.68
CA GLY A 75 38.00 -25.69 -10.99
C GLY A 75 36.62 -25.57 -10.36
N ILE A 76 36.15 -24.35 -10.09
CA ILE A 76 34.85 -24.04 -9.47
C ILE A 76 33.85 -23.70 -10.58
N LEU A 77 32.61 -24.19 -10.48
CA LEU A 77 31.58 -23.83 -11.45
C LEU A 77 31.21 -22.35 -11.33
N PHE A 78 31.01 -21.68 -12.46
CA PHE A 78 30.63 -20.26 -12.46
C PHE A 78 29.28 -20.02 -13.14
N HIS A 79 28.33 -19.47 -12.39
CA HIS A 79 27.06 -18.98 -12.87
C HIS A 79 27.04 -17.44 -12.95
N THR A 80 26.46 -16.88 -14.01
CA THR A 80 26.11 -15.46 -14.06
C THR A 80 24.66 -15.22 -14.45
N ASP A 81 23.98 -14.34 -13.72
CA ASP A 81 22.69 -13.78 -14.13
C ASP A 81 22.92 -12.67 -15.16
N ALA A 82 22.61 -12.96 -16.43
CA ALA A 82 22.76 -12.03 -17.55
C ALA A 82 21.42 -11.41 -18.00
N ALA A 83 20.35 -11.53 -17.19
CA ALA A 83 19.03 -11.03 -17.54
C ALA A 83 19.04 -9.54 -17.92
N GLN A 84 19.88 -8.74 -17.27
CA GLN A 84 19.98 -7.30 -17.54
C GLN A 84 21.03 -6.92 -18.57
N SER A 85 22.09 -7.71 -18.75
CA SER A 85 23.21 -7.38 -19.65
C SER A 85 22.95 -7.80 -21.09
N LEU A 86 22.29 -8.95 -21.30
CA LEU A 86 22.14 -9.53 -22.63
C LEU A 86 21.36 -8.57 -23.56
N GLY A 87 21.92 -8.33 -24.74
CA GLY A 87 21.36 -7.40 -25.74
C GLY A 87 21.61 -5.92 -25.48
N LYS A 88 22.31 -5.56 -24.39
CA LYS A 88 22.79 -4.20 -24.13
C LYS A 88 24.32 -4.10 -24.12
N ILE A 89 24.99 -5.15 -23.64
CA ILE A 89 26.45 -5.29 -23.69
C ILE A 89 26.83 -6.69 -24.18
N PRO A 90 28.08 -6.91 -24.64
CA PRO A 90 28.57 -8.24 -25.00
C PRO A 90 28.42 -9.22 -23.84
N ALA A 91 28.02 -10.46 -24.14
CA ALA A 91 27.87 -11.54 -23.18
C ALA A 91 28.39 -12.85 -23.79
N ASP A 92 29.66 -12.85 -24.20
CA ASP A 92 30.31 -14.04 -24.75
C ASP A 92 30.71 -14.99 -23.62
N VAL A 93 30.01 -16.13 -23.55
CA VAL A 93 30.22 -17.15 -22.52
C VAL A 93 31.65 -17.71 -22.50
N ASN A 94 32.39 -17.66 -23.61
CA ASN A 94 33.77 -18.12 -23.67
C ASN A 94 34.73 -17.06 -23.13
N ALA A 95 34.54 -15.80 -23.50
CA ALA A 95 35.34 -14.70 -22.95
C ALA A 95 35.14 -14.58 -21.43
N MET A 96 33.88 -14.68 -20.99
CA MET A 96 33.50 -14.62 -19.58
C MET A 96 33.88 -15.87 -18.76
N ASN A 97 34.30 -16.97 -19.40
CA ASN A 97 34.56 -18.27 -18.76
C ASN A 97 33.42 -18.74 -17.83
N VAL A 98 32.16 -18.51 -18.19
CA VAL A 98 30.98 -18.92 -17.39
C VAL A 98 30.53 -20.33 -17.75
N ASP A 99 30.15 -21.13 -16.77
CA ASP A 99 29.63 -22.49 -16.96
C ASP A 99 28.11 -22.51 -17.10
N LEU A 100 27.45 -21.56 -16.43
CA LEU A 100 26.00 -21.39 -16.45
C LEU A 100 25.68 -19.90 -16.69
N LEU A 101 24.70 -19.59 -17.53
CA LEU A 101 24.26 -18.20 -17.74
C LEU A 101 22.74 -18.12 -17.89
N SER A 102 22.11 -17.33 -17.03
CA SER A 102 20.65 -17.14 -17.01
C SER A 102 20.21 -16.01 -17.94
N ILE A 103 19.14 -16.26 -18.70
CA ILE A 103 18.56 -15.33 -19.68
C ILE A 103 17.07 -15.13 -19.40
N ALA A 104 16.64 -13.88 -19.27
CA ALA A 104 15.23 -13.50 -19.19
C ALA A 104 14.74 -12.92 -20.52
N GLY A 105 13.86 -13.62 -21.24
CA GLY A 105 13.46 -13.26 -22.60
C GLY A 105 12.80 -11.88 -22.70
N HIS A 106 11.93 -11.52 -21.76
CA HIS A 106 11.24 -10.23 -21.76
C HIS A 106 12.17 -9.02 -21.57
N LYS A 107 13.41 -9.22 -21.07
CA LYS A 107 14.45 -8.18 -20.98
C LYS A 107 15.20 -7.95 -22.30
N LEU A 108 15.00 -8.86 -23.25
CA LEU A 108 15.57 -8.87 -24.60
C LEU A 108 14.50 -8.61 -25.68
N TYR A 109 13.29 -8.16 -25.29
CA TYR A 109 12.12 -8.00 -26.18
C TYR A 109 11.57 -9.31 -26.77
N ALA A 110 11.85 -10.47 -26.16
CA ALA A 110 11.14 -11.71 -26.46
C ALA A 110 9.74 -11.71 -25.78
N PRO A 111 8.83 -12.64 -26.15
CA PRO A 111 7.56 -12.82 -25.45
C PRO A 111 7.74 -12.99 -23.94
N LYS A 112 6.78 -12.51 -23.14
CA LYS A 112 6.75 -12.77 -21.70
C LYS A 112 6.40 -14.24 -21.47
N GLY A 113 7.07 -14.90 -20.52
CA GLY A 113 6.86 -16.32 -20.21
C GLY A 113 8.07 -17.20 -20.48
N ILE A 114 9.04 -16.73 -21.28
CA ILE A 114 10.21 -17.51 -21.70
C ILE A 114 11.53 -16.95 -21.17
N GLY A 115 12.45 -17.86 -20.89
CA GLY A 115 13.85 -17.61 -20.59
C GLY A 115 14.71 -18.78 -21.10
N ALA A 116 16.00 -18.69 -20.87
CA ALA A 116 16.92 -19.79 -21.17
C ALA A 116 18.03 -19.85 -20.12
N LEU A 117 18.53 -21.05 -19.88
CA LEU A 117 19.75 -21.29 -19.12
C LEU A 117 20.79 -21.83 -20.10
N TYR A 118 21.86 -21.10 -20.32
CA TYR A 118 23.04 -21.65 -20.98
C TYR A 118 23.73 -22.62 -20.03
N ILE A 119 24.11 -23.79 -20.55
CA ILE A 119 24.85 -24.82 -19.82
C ILE A 119 26.07 -25.19 -20.66
N ARG A 120 27.27 -25.00 -20.09
CA ARG A 120 28.51 -25.39 -20.75
C ARG A 120 28.59 -26.90 -20.94
N SER A 121 29.05 -27.33 -22.11
CA SER A 121 29.29 -28.74 -22.41
C SER A 121 30.16 -29.41 -21.35
N GLY A 122 29.68 -30.50 -20.79
CA GLY A 122 30.35 -31.25 -19.72
C GLY A 122 29.75 -31.02 -18.32
N VAL A 123 29.04 -29.90 -18.11
CA VAL A 123 28.29 -29.66 -16.87
C VAL A 123 27.02 -30.50 -16.89
N LYS A 124 26.77 -31.22 -15.80
CA LYS A 124 25.58 -32.05 -15.62
C LYS A 124 24.77 -31.50 -14.46
N LEU A 125 23.54 -31.11 -14.73
CA LEU A 125 22.59 -30.67 -13.72
C LEU A 125 21.69 -31.82 -13.29
N GLU A 126 21.16 -31.74 -12.07
CA GLU A 126 20.07 -32.60 -11.63
C GLU A 126 18.78 -32.30 -12.42
N LYS A 127 17.93 -33.31 -12.58
CA LYS A 127 16.63 -33.11 -13.24
C LYS A 127 15.75 -32.24 -12.35
N LEU A 128 15.18 -31.18 -12.93
CA LEU A 128 14.23 -30.29 -12.25
C LEU A 128 12.85 -30.93 -12.12
N ILE A 129 12.39 -31.62 -13.19
CA ILE A 129 11.10 -32.31 -13.23
C ILE A 129 11.29 -33.70 -13.84
N HIS A 130 11.00 -34.75 -13.06
CA HIS A 130 11.10 -36.13 -13.50
C HIS A 130 9.98 -36.51 -14.48
N GLY A 131 10.33 -37.20 -15.57
CA GLY A 131 9.39 -37.69 -16.59
C GLY A 131 10.11 -37.95 -17.92
N ALA A 132 9.40 -37.74 -19.04
CA ALA A 132 9.96 -37.88 -20.40
C ALA A 132 11.13 -36.90 -20.66
N ASP A 133 11.93 -37.21 -21.68
CA ASP A 133 13.28 -36.66 -21.95
C ASP A 133 13.32 -35.29 -22.66
N HIS A 134 12.34 -34.42 -22.41
CA HIS A 134 12.29 -33.06 -22.96
C HIS A 134 13.32 -32.12 -22.29
N GLU A 135 13.64 -30.99 -22.94
CA GLU A 135 14.64 -30.01 -22.49
C GLU A 135 15.95 -30.70 -22.05
N GLN A 136 16.50 -31.56 -22.90
CA GLN A 136 17.73 -32.32 -22.63
C GLN A 136 17.63 -33.18 -21.35
N ASN A 137 16.45 -33.73 -21.08
CA ASN A 137 16.15 -34.56 -19.92
C ASN A 137 16.17 -33.81 -18.57
N LEU A 138 16.13 -32.48 -18.58
CA LEU A 138 16.09 -31.65 -17.36
C LEU A 138 14.67 -31.43 -16.86
N ARG A 139 13.70 -31.35 -17.78
CA ARG A 139 12.31 -31.02 -17.44
C ARG A 139 11.34 -31.78 -18.33
N ALA A 140 10.47 -32.59 -17.72
CA ALA A 140 9.37 -33.23 -18.43
C ALA A 140 8.24 -32.24 -18.79
N GLY A 141 7.76 -32.32 -20.04
CA GLY A 141 6.63 -31.54 -20.56
C GLY A 141 6.87 -31.11 -22.00
N THR A 142 5.81 -30.85 -22.77
CA THR A 142 5.97 -30.34 -24.14
C THR A 142 6.54 -28.92 -24.11
N GLU A 143 7.59 -28.69 -24.89
CA GLU A 143 8.28 -27.41 -25.01
C GLU A 143 7.35 -26.34 -25.62
N ASN A 144 7.44 -25.10 -25.13
CA ASN A 144 6.70 -23.98 -25.71
C ASN A 144 7.40 -23.47 -26.98
N VAL A 145 7.24 -24.21 -28.07
CA VAL A 145 7.95 -23.97 -29.36
C VAL A 145 7.79 -22.52 -29.86
N LEU A 146 6.60 -21.92 -29.68
CA LEU A 146 6.34 -20.55 -30.12
C LEU A 146 7.19 -19.52 -29.36
N GLU A 147 7.22 -19.62 -28.03
CA GLU A 147 8.01 -18.70 -27.22
C GLU A 147 9.52 -18.97 -27.33
N ILE A 148 9.94 -20.24 -27.46
CA ILE A 148 11.34 -20.61 -27.72
C ILE A 148 11.83 -20.01 -29.03
N THR A 149 11.03 -20.12 -30.10
CA THR A 149 11.34 -19.49 -31.39
C THR A 149 11.38 -17.97 -31.27
N GLY A 150 10.45 -17.39 -30.50
CA GLY A 150 10.43 -15.96 -30.19
C GLY A 150 11.69 -15.47 -29.47
N LEU A 151 12.18 -16.23 -28.49
CA LEU A 151 13.44 -15.95 -27.78
C LEU A 151 14.63 -16.05 -28.74
N GLY A 152 14.70 -17.09 -29.57
CA GLY A 152 15.75 -17.23 -30.57
C GLY A 152 15.81 -16.04 -31.53
N LYS A 153 14.64 -15.57 -32.02
CA LYS A 153 14.59 -14.40 -32.90
C LYS A 153 14.96 -13.10 -32.21
N ALA A 154 14.54 -12.93 -30.95
CA ALA A 154 14.94 -11.79 -30.13
C ALA A 154 16.46 -11.75 -29.92
N ALA A 155 17.08 -12.89 -29.61
CA ALA A 155 18.52 -13.02 -29.45
C ALA A 155 19.29 -12.74 -30.76
N GLU A 156 18.82 -13.26 -31.89
CA GLU A 156 19.39 -12.95 -33.22
C GLU A 156 19.37 -11.45 -33.50
N SER A 157 18.23 -10.78 -33.25
CA SER A 157 18.10 -9.34 -33.48
C SER A 157 18.95 -8.53 -32.51
N ALA A 158 19.02 -8.94 -31.24
CA ALA A 158 19.82 -8.27 -30.24
C ALA A 158 21.32 -8.35 -30.56
N ASN A 159 21.80 -9.51 -31.05
CA ASN A 159 23.19 -9.68 -31.46
C ASN A 159 23.54 -8.86 -32.70
N ARG A 160 22.68 -8.87 -33.73
CA ARG A 160 22.90 -8.11 -34.98
C ARG A 160 23.05 -6.62 -34.73
N ASP A 161 22.20 -6.06 -33.87
CA ASP A 161 22.10 -4.61 -33.64
C ASP A 161 22.74 -4.17 -32.30
N LEU A 162 23.53 -5.04 -31.65
CA LEU A 162 24.04 -4.82 -30.28
C LEU A 162 24.74 -3.48 -30.11
N GLN A 163 25.77 -3.22 -30.93
CA GLN A 163 26.56 -1.98 -30.83
C GLN A 163 25.69 -0.74 -31.11
N LYS A 164 24.86 -0.81 -32.16
CA LYS A 164 23.94 0.27 -32.52
C LYS A 164 22.98 0.61 -31.38
N HIS A 165 22.41 -0.41 -30.73
CA HIS A 165 21.51 -0.23 -29.59
C HIS A 165 22.26 0.29 -28.36
N ALA A 166 23.43 -0.27 -28.05
CA ALA A 166 24.27 0.19 -26.93
C ALA A 166 24.62 1.69 -27.07
N ASP A 167 25.08 2.11 -28.25
CA ASP A 167 25.40 3.51 -28.55
C ASP A 167 24.17 4.41 -28.43
N HIS A 168 23.03 3.95 -28.94
CA HIS A 168 21.76 4.67 -28.86
C HIS A 168 21.29 4.84 -27.41
N TYR A 169 21.25 3.76 -26.63
CA TYR A 169 20.86 3.78 -25.22
C TYR A 169 21.76 4.71 -24.42
N LYS A 170 23.08 4.56 -24.60
CA LYS A 170 24.10 5.38 -23.96
C LYS A 170 23.88 6.86 -24.27
N LYS A 171 23.66 7.19 -25.55
CA LYS A 171 23.40 8.57 -25.97
C LYS A 171 22.16 9.16 -25.30
N MET A 172 21.05 8.42 -25.23
CA MET A 172 19.81 8.89 -24.59
C MET A 172 20.00 9.05 -23.07
N ARG A 173 20.59 8.03 -22.43
CA ARG A 173 20.87 7.99 -20.99
C ARG A 173 21.79 9.14 -20.57
N ASP A 174 22.90 9.32 -21.28
CA ASP A 174 23.91 10.33 -20.96
C ASP A 174 23.37 11.74 -21.15
N TYR A 175 22.54 11.96 -22.17
CA TYR A 175 21.85 13.24 -22.36
C TYR A 175 20.91 13.54 -21.19
N LEU A 176 20.05 12.58 -20.81
CA LEU A 176 19.15 12.76 -19.68
C LEU A 176 19.93 13.03 -18.39
N HIS A 177 20.99 12.27 -18.13
CA HIS A 177 21.86 12.47 -16.98
C HIS A 177 22.51 13.85 -16.98
N SER A 178 23.07 14.30 -18.11
CA SER A 178 23.77 15.59 -18.18
C SER A 178 22.83 16.77 -17.95
N GLN A 179 21.63 16.74 -18.53
CA GLN A 179 20.66 17.82 -18.34
C GLN A 179 20.17 17.91 -16.89
N ILE A 180 19.85 16.77 -16.26
CA ILE A 180 19.42 16.75 -14.86
C ILE A 180 20.56 17.24 -13.96
N LYS A 181 21.79 16.75 -14.16
CA LYS A 181 22.96 17.10 -13.35
C LYS A 181 23.37 18.56 -13.49
N GLU A 182 23.24 19.14 -14.69
CA GLU A 182 23.50 20.55 -14.95
C GLU A 182 22.45 21.44 -14.28
N ALA A 183 21.17 21.06 -14.34
CA ALA A 183 20.10 21.85 -13.75
C ALA A 183 19.98 21.69 -12.22
N ILE A 184 20.40 20.55 -11.67
CA ILE A 184 20.34 20.19 -10.25
C ILE A 184 21.70 19.59 -9.82
N PRO A 185 22.69 20.42 -9.47
CA PRO A 185 24.03 19.97 -9.13
C PRO A 185 24.10 19.00 -7.94
N GLU A 186 23.10 19.04 -7.04
CA GLU A 186 23.01 18.20 -5.83
C GLU A 186 22.63 16.75 -6.13
N VAL A 187 22.07 16.46 -7.32
CA VAL A 187 21.71 15.09 -7.73
C VAL A 187 22.95 14.20 -7.75
N LYS A 188 22.86 13.02 -7.15
CA LYS A 188 23.94 12.04 -7.11
C LYS A 188 23.63 10.88 -8.05
N LEU A 189 24.60 10.50 -8.88
CA LEU A 189 24.57 9.22 -9.60
C LEU A 189 24.85 8.07 -8.63
N ASN A 190 24.00 7.05 -8.64
CA ASN A 190 24.22 5.82 -7.90
C ASN A 190 24.83 4.76 -8.85
N GLY A 191 26.15 4.56 -8.74
CA GLY A 191 26.93 3.64 -9.59
C GLY A 191 28.08 4.32 -10.32
N HIS A 192 28.90 3.52 -11.00
CA HIS A 192 30.08 4.01 -11.73
C HIS A 192 29.68 4.83 -12.99
N GLU A 193 30.48 5.84 -13.38
CA GLU A 193 30.17 6.66 -14.56
C GLU A 193 30.25 5.87 -15.88
N GLU A 194 31.28 5.04 -16.02
CA GLU A 194 31.54 4.22 -17.21
C GLU A 194 31.13 2.74 -17.09
N LEU A 195 31.48 2.06 -16.00
CA LEU A 195 31.21 0.63 -15.75
C LEU A 195 29.75 0.35 -15.36
N ARG A 196 28.82 0.80 -16.20
CA ARG A 196 27.38 0.62 -16.04
C ARG A 196 26.67 0.39 -17.37
N LEU A 197 25.53 -0.28 -17.32
CA LEU A 197 24.71 -0.57 -18.50
C LEU A 197 24.38 0.71 -19.28
N PRO A 198 24.46 0.67 -20.63
CA PRO A 198 24.26 1.84 -21.48
C PRO A 198 22.86 2.44 -21.35
N ASN A 199 21.89 1.69 -20.84
CA ASN A 199 20.49 2.08 -20.81
C ASN A 199 19.94 2.39 -19.41
N THR A 200 20.67 2.10 -18.34
CA THR A 200 20.18 2.25 -16.95
C THR A 200 20.79 3.50 -16.31
N LEU A 201 19.95 4.31 -15.66
CA LEU A 201 20.34 5.53 -14.96
C LEU A 201 19.67 5.55 -13.58
N SER A 202 20.46 5.48 -12.50
CA SER A 202 19.97 5.58 -11.12
C SER A 202 20.44 6.89 -10.50
N LEU A 203 19.51 7.79 -10.20
CA LEU A 203 19.81 9.13 -9.66
C LEU A 203 19.13 9.32 -8.31
N SER A 204 19.88 9.86 -7.35
CA SER A 204 19.37 10.30 -6.06
C SER A 204 19.09 11.79 -6.08
N PHE A 205 17.84 12.17 -5.81
CA PHE A 205 17.42 13.56 -5.61
C PHE A 205 17.37 13.88 -4.11
N PRO A 206 18.36 14.60 -3.56
CA PRO A 206 18.44 14.81 -2.11
C PRO A 206 17.26 15.65 -1.59
N GLY A 207 16.68 15.22 -0.47
CA GLY A 207 15.54 15.91 0.13
C GLY A 207 14.20 15.69 -0.60
N VAL A 208 14.17 14.82 -1.61
CA VAL A 208 12.96 14.45 -2.34
C VAL A 208 12.64 12.98 -2.07
N GLU A 209 11.37 12.65 -1.88
CA GLU A 209 10.91 11.26 -1.82
C GLU A 209 10.62 10.74 -3.24
N ALA A 210 11.16 9.56 -3.57
CA ALA A 210 11.17 9.04 -4.94
C ALA A 210 9.75 8.84 -5.54
N ASN A 211 8.81 8.28 -4.78
CA ASN A 211 7.46 8.01 -5.27
C ASN A 211 6.67 9.29 -5.53
N THR A 212 6.89 10.32 -4.71
CA THR A 212 6.30 11.66 -4.82
C THR A 212 6.77 12.36 -6.10
N LEU A 213 8.05 12.24 -6.45
CA LEU A 213 8.53 12.73 -7.74
C LEU A 213 7.87 11.96 -8.88
N ILE A 214 7.89 10.63 -8.83
CA ILE A 214 7.35 9.77 -9.89
C ILE A 214 5.84 10.01 -10.10
N SER A 215 5.06 10.20 -9.03
CA SER A 215 3.61 10.43 -9.11
C SER A 215 3.24 11.78 -9.73
N ARG A 216 4.18 12.73 -9.77
CA ARG A 216 4.02 14.03 -10.44
C ARG A 216 4.54 14.04 -11.88
N LEU A 217 5.12 12.93 -12.35
CA LEU A 217 5.48 12.76 -13.75
C LEU A 217 4.25 12.23 -14.51
N GLU A 218 3.82 12.94 -15.54
CA GLU A 218 2.69 12.57 -16.38
C GLU A 218 3.15 11.80 -17.62
N ASN A 219 4.28 12.21 -18.22
CA ASN A 219 4.76 11.65 -19.49
C ASN A 219 5.99 10.74 -19.32
N VAL A 220 6.54 10.66 -18.11
CA VAL A 220 7.72 9.86 -17.81
C VAL A 220 7.37 8.70 -16.89
N ALA A 221 7.56 7.47 -17.39
CA ALA A 221 7.52 6.29 -16.54
C ALA A 221 8.90 6.01 -15.93
N ALA A 222 8.96 5.90 -14.62
CA ALA A 222 10.17 5.57 -13.86
C ALA A 222 9.87 4.63 -12.69
N SER A 223 10.91 4.15 -12.03
CA SER A 223 10.80 3.22 -10.90
C SER A 223 11.56 3.82 -9.71
N ALA A 224 10.99 3.77 -8.51
CA ALA A 224 11.74 4.05 -7.30
C ALA A 224 12.87 3.01 -7.15
N GLY A 225 14.01 3.46 -6.61
CA GLY A 225 15.12 2.58 -6.23
C GLY A 225 14.82 1.83 -4.94
N ALA A 226 14.19 2.48 -3.95
CA ALA A 226 13.77 1.87 -2.70
C ALA A 226 12.75 0.73 -2.92
N ALA A 227 12.95 -0.38 -2.21
CA ALA A 227 12.04 -1.51 -2.26
C ALA A 227 10.85 -1.20 -1.33
N CYS A 228 9.72 -0.76 -1.88
CA CYS A 228 8.48 -0.66 -1.13
C CYS A 228 7.92 -2.07 -0.84
N HIS A 229 8.40 -2.69 0.25
CA HIS A 229 7.59 -3.66 0.99
C HIS A 229 6.82 -2.91 2.09
N ALA A 230 5.57 -3.31 2.29
CA ALA A 230 4.49 -2.47 2.80
C ALA A 230 4.55 -2.02 4.28
N GLU A 231 5.71 -1.97 4.95
CA GLU A 231 5.78 -1.63 6.39
C GLU A 231 7.00 -0.80 6.83
N SER A 232 7.86 -0.38 5.91
CA SER A 232 9.00 0.50 6.19
C SER A 232 9.44 1.18 4.90
N ILE A 233 9.87 2.43 4.99
CA ILE A 233 10.64 3.05 3.91
C ILE A 233 12.05 2.46 3.99
N ASP A 234 12.22 1.24 3.49
CA ASP A 234 13.51 0.58 3.47
C ASP A 234 14.28 0.98 2.21
N VAL A 235 15.51 1.43 2.43
CA VAL A 235 16.48 1.64 1.36
C VAL A 235 16.69 0.29 0.65
N SER A 236 16.83 0.29 -0.67
CA SER A 236 17.05 -0.98 -1.38
C SER A 236 18.32 -1.66 -0.88
N ALA A 237 18.28 -2.99 -0.79
CA ALA A 237 19.44 -3.78 -0.38
C ALA A 237 20.69 -3.47 -1.22
N VAL A 238 20.50 -3.05 -2.48
CA VAL A 238 21.60 -2.60 -3.36
C VAL A 238 22.22 -1.30 -2.87
N LEU A 239 21.41 -0.26 -2.59
CA LEU A 239 21.89 1.03 -2.12
C LEU A 239 22.49 0.93 -0.71
N GLU A 240 21.93 0.08 0.15
CA GLU A 240 22.48 -0.23 1.47
C GLU A 240 23.86 -0.89 1.37
N ALA A 241 23.99 -1.90 0.49
CA ALA A 241 25.26 -2.58 0.24
C ALA A 241 26.32 -1.65 -0.35
N MET A 242 25.92 -0.65 -1.13
CA MET A 242 26.79 0.41 -1.65
C MET A 242 27.06 1.53 -0.62
N HIS A 243 26.48 1.45 0.58
CA HIS A 243 26.58 2.47 1.62
C HIS A 243 26.16 3.87 1.16
N VAL A 244 25.13 3.96 0.31
CA VAL A 244 24.57 5.24 -0.12
C VAL A 244 23.96 5.95 1.09
N PRO A 245 24.35 7.19 1.41
CA PRO A 245 23.81 7.90 2.56
C PRO A 245 22.28 8.03 2.48
N ILE A 246 21.58 7.85 3.60
CA ILE A 246 20.10 7.87 3.69
C ILE A 246 19.50 9.12 3.02
N LYS A 247 20.15 10.28 3.20
CA LYS A 247 19.72 11.56 2.58
C LYS A 247 19.61 11.53 1.05
N TYR A 248 20.30 10.60 0.40
CA TYR A 248 20.27 10.37 -1.05
C TYR A 248 19.42 9.15 -1.41
N ALA A 249 19.53 8.08 -0.63
CA ALA A 249 18.84 6.82 -0.89
C ALA A 249 17.32 7.01 -1.06
N MET A 250 16.72 7.85 -0.21
CA MET A 250 15.29 8.16 -0.20
C MET A 250 14.73 8.73 -1.51
N GLY A 251 15.53 9.53 -2.21
CA GLY A 251 15.16 10.14 -3.48
C GLY A 251 15.68 9.39 -4.68
N THR A 252 16.02 8.10 -4.55
CA THR A 252 16.57 7.33 -5.66
C THR A 252 15.50 6.94 -6.67
N ILE A 253 15.72 7.34 -7.92
CA ILE A 253 14.86 7.01 -9.05
C ILE A 253 15.71 6.33 -10.12
N ARG A 254 15.21 5.21 -10.61
CA ARG A 254 15.75 4.47 -11.74
C ARG A 254 14.99 4.82 -13.01
N PHE A 255 15.71 5.37 -13.97
CA PHE A 255 15.30 5.56 -15.34
C PHE A 255 15.95 4.50 -16.23
N SER A 256 15.24 4.13 -17.29
CA SER A 256 15.78 3.26 -18.32
C SER A 256 15.43 3.77 -19.71
N THR A 257 16.40 3.80 -20.61
CA THR A 257 16.19 4.13 -22.02
C THR A 257 16.05 2.84 -22.83
N GLY A 258 15.27 2.88 -23.91
CA GLY A 258 14.96 1.75 -24.77
C GLY A 258 15.09 2.11 -26.24
N ARG A 259 14.90 1.11 -27.11
CA ARG A 259 15.16 1.22 -28.57
C ARG A 259 14.28 2.24 -29.31
N SER A 260 13.16 2.62 -28.72
CA SER A 260 12.19 3.54 -29.29
C SER A 260 12.31 4.95 -28.77
N ASN A 261 13.12 5.19 -27.73
CA ASN A 261 13.26 6.52 -27.17
C ASN A 261 14.00 7.44 -28.14
N THR A 262 13.49 8.65 -28.31
CA THR A 262 14.08 9.66 -29.17
C THR A 262 14.75 10.77 -28.36
N MET A 263 15.58 11.58 -29.02
CA MET A 263 16.17 12.76 -28.38
C MET A 263 15.10 13.80 -28.00
N ALA A 264 13.96 13.84 -28.71
CA ALA A 264 12.83 14.68 -28.33
C ALA A 264 12.21 14.19 -27.01
N ASP A 265 12.04 12.88 -26.86
CA ASP A 265 11.55 12.28 -25.62
C ASP A 265 12.49 12.58 -24.45
N MET A 266 13.81 12.48 -24.66
CA MET A 266 14.78 12.77 -23.60
C MET A 266 14.79 14.24 -23.19
N LYS A 267 14.54 15.17 -24.13
CA LYS A 267 14.37 16.59 -23.83
C LYS A 267 13.13 16.85 -23.00
N ALA A 268 11.97 16.36 -23.46
CA ALA A 268 10.72 16.50 -22.74
C ALA A 268 10.79 15.86 -21.34
N ALA A 269 11.36 14.65 -21.25
CA ALA A 269 11.56 13.99 -19.97
C ALA A 269 12.50 14.76 -19.05
N ALA A 270 13.62 15.29 -19.56
CA ALA A 270 14.53 16.10 -18.76
C ALA A 270 13.84 17.37 -18.25
N GLU A 271 13.13 18.09 -19.11
CA GLU A 271 12.37 19.30 -18.74
C GLU A 271 11.36 19.01 -17.63
N GLU A 272 10.56 17.95 -17.79
CA GLU A 272 9.54 17.52 -16.82
C GLU A 272 10.17 17.07 -15.49
N ILE A 273 11.18 16.20 -15.53
CA ILE A 273 11.88 15.72 -14.33
C ILE A 273 12.53 16.88 -13.58
N ILE A 274 13.21 17.80 -14.28
CA ILE A 274 13.88 18.94 -13.67
C ILE A 274 12.86 19.87 -13.01
N ALA A 275 11.77 20.20 -13.71
CA ALA A 275 10.72 21.05 -13.17
C ALA A 275 10.10 20.44 -11.91
N THR A 276 9.72 19.16 -11.98
CA THR A 276 9.12 18.44 -10.86
C THR A 276 10.10 18.29 -9.69
N ALA A 277 11.35 17.89 -9.95
CA ALA A 277 12.36 17.75 -8.91
C ALA A 277 12.64 19.07 -8.20
N LYS A 278 12.81 20.17 -8.95
CA LYS A 278 13.01 21.51 -8.35
C LYS A 278 11.80 21.99 -7.54
N SER A 279 10.59 21.57 -7.91
CA SER A 279 9.39 21.89 -7.14
C SER A 279 9.31 21.14 -5.80
N LEU A 280 10.01 20.01 -5.68
CA LEU A 280 10.00 19.14 -4.50
C LEU A 280 11.24 19.32 -3.61
N MET A 281 12.36 19.79 -4.17
CA MET A 281 13.57 20.00 -3.40
C MET A 281 13.39 21.18 -2.44
N PRO A 282 13.80 21.04 -1.16
CA PRO A 282 13.72 22.12 -0.19
C PRO A 282 14.56 23.31 -0.67
N GLN A 283 13.90 24.44 -0.95
CA GLN A 283 14.59 25.64 -1.43
C GLN A 283 15.39 26.28 -0.28
N THR A 284 16.69 26.48 -0.50
CA THR A 284 17.44 27.50 0.23
C THR A 284 16.82 28.86 -0.06
N THR A 285 16.09 29.41 0.92
CA THR A 285 15.72 30.83 1.07
C THR A 285 15.69 31.65 -0.22
N GLU A 286 14.58 31.59 -0.95
CA GLU A 286 13.97 32.75 -1.62
C GLU A 286 12.58 32.33 -2.13
N GLU A 287 11.56 33.07 -1.73
CA GLU A 287 10.15 32.80 -2.03
C GLU A 287 9.90 32.73 -3.54
N VAL A 288 9.44 31.57 -4.02
CA VAL A 288 8.84 31.43 -5.35
C VAL A 288 7.35 31.18 -5.18
N THR A 289 6.57 32.17 -5.58
CA THR A 289 5.12 32.09 -5.77
C THR A 289 4.78 31.10 -6.88
N ILE A 290 4.16 29.98 -6.52
CA ILE A 290 3.51 29.08 -7.49
C ILE A 290 2.20 29.75 -7.93
N ASP A 291 1.95 29.87 -9.23
CA ASP A 291 0.67 30.35 -9.79
C ASP A 291 -0.42 29.28 -9.59
N THR A 292 -0.87 29.08 -8.36
CA THR A 292 -2.03 28.25 -8.00
C THR A 292 -3.27 29.12 -7.91
N LYS A 293 -3.93 29.39 -9.04
CA LYS A 293 -5.15 30.22 -9.04
C LYS A 293 -6.43 29.50 -8.64
N ASP A 294 -6.44 28.18 -8.47
CA ASP A 294 -7.65 27.48 -7.99
C ASP A 294 -7.33 26.22 -7.17
N PRO A 295 -7.57 26.23 -5.83
CA PRO A 295 -7.47 25.06 -4.96
C PRO A 295 -8.26 23.84 -5.45
N LYS A 296 -9.32 24.03 -6.26
CA LYS A 296 -10.17 22.96 -6.80
C LYS A 296 -9.46 22.04 -7.81
N THR A 297 -8.29 22.43 -8.31
CA THR A 297 -7.52 21.63 -9.28
C THR A 297 -6.59 20.61 -8.61
N ILE A 298 -6.38 20.69 -7.30
CA ILE A 298 -5.49 19.81 -6.55
C ILE A 298 -6.28 18.57 -6.10
N LYS A 299 -5.77 17.38 -6.42
CA LYS A 299 -6.34 16.09 -5.99
C LYS A 299 -5.63 15.56 -4.76
N LEU A 300 -6.25 15.64 -3.59
CA LEU A 300 -5.60 15.25 -2.33
C LEU A 300 -5.28 13.76 -2.23
N THR A 301 -6.07 12.88 -2.84
CA THR A 301 -5.81 11.42 -2.73
C THR A 301 -4.49 10.99 -3.39
N HIS A 302 -3.91 11.84 -4.26
CA HIS A 302 -2.61 11.62 -4.89
C HIS A 302 -1.43 11.85 -3.93
N TYR A 303 -1.65 12.49 -2.78
CA TYR A 303 -0.63 12.80 -1.77
C TYR A 303 -0.61 11.77 -0.63
N THR A 304 -1.22 10.59 -0.82
CA THR A 304 -1.46 9.61 0.25
C THR A 304 -1.07 8.18 -0.15
N HIS A 305 -0.40 7.47 0.76
CA HIS A 305 -0.07 6.05 0.58
C HIS A 305 -1.28 5.14 0.85
N GLY A 306 -2.06 5.43 1.90
CA GLY A 306 -3.32 4.76 2.25
C GLY A 306 -4.52 5.70 2.20
N LEU A 307 -5.72 5.18 1.95
CA LEU A 307 -6.96 5.96 1.84
C LEU A 307 -7.79 5.87 3.13
N GLY A 308 -8.06 7.00 3.78
CA GLY A 308 -9.00 7.10 4.90
C GLY A 308 -8.67 6.14 6.05
N CYS A 309 -9.70 5.53 6.67
CA CYS A 309 -9.55 4.60 7.79
C CYS A 309 -8.69 3.35 7.48
N ALA A 310 -8.40 3.06 6.21
CA ALA A 310 -7.50 1.97 5.84
C ALA A 310 -6.02 2.28 6.12
N CYS A 311 -5.67 3.49 6.55
CA CYS A 311 -4.33 3.85 7.03
C CYS A 311 -4.06 3.41 8.49
N LYS A 312 -5.05 2.89 9.22
CA LYS A 312 -4.90 2.43 10.62
C LYS A 312 -3.95 1.22 10.70
N ILE A 313 -3.17 1.15 11.80
CA ILE A 313 -2.32 0.00 12.11
C ILE A 313 -3.20 -1.25 12.29
N GLU A 314 -2.69 -2.41 11.89
CA GLU A 314 -3.41 -3.69 12.04
C GLU A 314 -3.77 -3.96 13.51
N PRO A 315 -5.05 -4.29 13.83
CA PRO A 315 -5.52 -4.41 15.20
C PRO A 315 -4.70 -5.39 16.05
N GLN A 316 -4.28 -6.50 15.44
CA GLN A 316 -3.51 -7.55 16.09
C GLN A 316 -2.15 -7.03 16.58
N LYS A 317 -1.47 -6.21 15.77
CA LYS A 317 -0.17 -5.63 16.11
C LYS A 317 -0.31 -4.58 17.20
N LEU A 318 -1.36 -3.75 17.11
CA LEU A 318 -1.63 -2.73 18.13
C LEU A 318 -2.00 -3.38 19.47
N GLU A 319 -2.83 -4.42 19.46
CA GLU A 319 -3.25 -5.16 20.67
C GLU A 319 -2.03 -5.80 21.38
N GLU A 320 -1.07 -6.34 20.64
CA GLU A 320 0.19 -6.87 21.21
C GLU A 320 0.99 -5.79 21.94
N VAL A 321 1.07 -4.58 21.39
CA VAL A 321 1.77 -3.45 22.01
C VAL A 321 1.00 -2.95 23.23
N LEU A 322 -0.31 -2.73 23.11
CA LEU A 322 -1.15 -2.19 24.19
C LEU A 322 -1.21 -3.12 25.41
N LYS A 323 -1.17 -4.45 25.21
CA LYS A 323 -1.10 -5.44 26.29
C LYS A 323 0.14 -5.30 27.20
N THR A 324 1.20 -4.66 26.72
CA THR A 324 2.42 -4.44 27.52
C THR A 324 2.33 -3.24 28.45
N LEU A 325 1.36 -2.34 28.23
CA LEU A 325 1.16 -1.15 29.04
C LEU A 325 0.30 -1.48 30.28
N PRO A 326 0.60 -0.88 31.44
CA PRO A 326 -0.20 -1.10 32.64
C PRO A 326 -1.61 -0.51 32.44
N ALA A 327 -2.64 -1.34 32.61
CA ALA A 327 -4.01 -0.88 32.62
C ALA A 327 -4.26 0.04 33.82
N TRP A 328 -4.80 1.22 33.58
CA TRP A 328 -5.20 2.15 34.64
C TRP A 328 -6.67 1.93 34.99
N THR A 329 -6.93 1.47 36.21
CA THR A 329 -8.29 1.15 36.68
C THR A 329 -8.77 2.19 37.69
N HIS A 330 -9.93 2.80 37.43
CA HIS A 330 -10.59 3.75 38.32
C HIS A 330 -12.11 3.51 38.30
N PRO A 331 -12.84 3.61 39.43
CA PRO A 331 -14.28 3.30 39.49
C PRO A 331 -15.17 4.20 38.63
N ASP A 332 -14.63 5.33 38.14
CA ASP A 332 -15.33 6.24 37.23
C ASP A 332 -15.05 5.94 35.75
N ILE A 333 -14.15 5.02 35.42
CA ILE A 333 -14.00 4.53 34.06
C ILE A 333 -15.15 3.57 33.78
N LEU A 334 -16.10 3.99 32.94
CA LEU A 334 -17.28 3.18 32.57
C LEU A 334 -17.01 2.32 31.32
N VAL A 335 -16.12 2.83 30.45
CA VAL A 335 -15.59 2.18 29.25
C VAL A 335 -14.13 2.61 29.14
N GLY A 336 -13.22 1.67 29.37
CA GLY A 336 -11.78 1.89 29.41
C GLY A 336 -11.03 1.21 28.26
N THR A 337 -9.85 0.67 28.58
CA THR A 337 -8.99 -0.04 27.60
C THR A 337 -9.19 -1.55 27.62
N GLU A 338 -9.98 -2.04 28.58
CA GLU A 338 -10.31 -3.45 28.75
C GLU A 338 -11.28 -4.00 27.67
N THR A 339 -12.07 -3.14 27.04
CA THR A 339 -12.97 -3.48 25.93
C THR A 339 -12.67 -2.59 24.72
N SER A 340 -12.73 -3.16 23.51
CA SER A 340 -12.52 -2.43 22.25
C SER A 340 -13.78 -1.66 21.83
N ASP A 341 -14.31 -0.81 22.70
CA ASP A 341 -15.44 0.09 22.38
C ASP A 341 -15.01 1.28 21.52
N ASP A 342 -15.98 1.95 20.88
CA ASP A 342 -15.73 3.02 19.91
C ASP A 342 -15.16 4.31 20.55
N ALA A 343 -15.46 4.55 21.83
CA ALA A 343 -14.96 5.71 22.56
C ALA A 343 -14.79 5.43 24.06
N MET A 344 -13.88 6.17 24.71
CA MET A 344 -13.74 6.10 26.16
C MET A 344 -14.96 6.75 26.85
N VAL A 345 -15.35 6.24 28.01
CA VAL A 345 -16.40 6.84 28.85
C VAL A 345 -15.95 6.99 30.30
N TYR A 346 -15.98 8.22 30.82
CA TYR A 346 -15.55 8.57 32.17
C TYR A 346 -16.65 9.32 32.93
N ARG A 347 -17.09 8.77 34.05
CA ARG A 347 -18.10 9.37 34.94
C ARG A 347 -17.55 10.60 35.63
N ILE A 348 -18.27 11.72 35.53
CA ILE A 348 -17.96 12.95 36.26
C ILE A 348 -18.78 13.01 37.56
N ASN A 349 -20.05 12.63 37.48
CA ASN A 349 -20.97 12.53 38.59
C ASN A 349 -22.12 11.57 38.23
N ASP A 350 -23.10 11.41 39.13
CA ASP A 350 -24.21 10.46 38.96
C ASP A 350 -25.10 10.74 37.73
N GLU A 351 -25.12 11.98 37.25
CA GLU A 351 -25.98 12.38 36.13
C GLU A 351 -25.20 12.55 34.81
N THR A 352 -23.87 12.63 34.85
CA THR A 352 -23.03 12.97 33.68
C THR A 352 -21.76 12.14 33.60
N ALA A 353 -21.55 11.52 32.44
CA ALA A 353 -20.29 10.96 31.98
C ALA A 353 -19.83 11.67 30.70
N ILE A 354 -18.53 11.81 30.54
CA ILE A 354 -17.87 12.30 29.33
C ILE A 354 -17.58 11.11 28.42
N VAL A 355 -17.90 11.28 27.14
CA VAL A 355 -17.47 10.40 26.06
C VAL A 355 -16.41 11.13 25.26
N GLN A 356 -15.26 10.52 25.01
CA GLN A 356 -14.19 11.14 24.23
C GLN A 356 -13.64 10.16 23.20
N THR A 357 -13.51 10.63 21.98
CA THR A 357 -12.88 9.91 20.88
C THR A 357 -11.91 10.82 20.13
N LEU A 358 -11.00 10.19 19.38
CA LEU A 358 -10.03 10.83 18.52
C LEU A 358 -9.89 9.96 17.28
N ASP A 359 -10.15 10.55 16.11
CA ASP A 359 -9.91 9.87 14.83
C ASP A 359 -9.36 10.87 13.81
N PHE A 360 -8.30 10.46 13.09
CA PHE A 360 -7.65 11.24 12.05
C PHE A 360 -6.99 10.31 11.03
N PHE A 361 -6.98 10.72 9.77
CA PHE A 361 -6.49 9.89 8.67
C PHE A 361 -6.05 10.74 7.47
N THR A 362 -5.46 10.07 6.49
CA THR A 362 -5.04 10.65 5.20
C THR A 362 -6.25 10.89 4.27
N PRO A 363 -6.18 11.85 3.32
CA PRO A 363 -7.25 12.14 2.37
C PRO A 363 -7.95 10.93 1.76
N ILE A 364 -9.27 10.89 1.92
CA ILE A 364 -10.19 9.92 1.32
C ILE A 364 -10.96 10.49 0.13
N ALA A 365 -10.92 11.82 -0.04
CA ALA A 365 -11.56 12.56 -1.12
C ALA A 365 -10.52 13.47 -1.79
N ASP A 366 -10.68 13.66 -3.10
CA ASP A 366 -9.81 14.56 -3.87
C ASP A 366 -9.99 16.02 -3.47
N ASP A 367 -11.24 16.42 -3.22
CA ASP A 367 -11.61 17.77 -2.82
C ASP A 367 -11.32 18.00 -1.33
N ALA A 368 -10.67 19.13 -1.04
CA ALA A 368 -10.23 19.51 0.30
C ALA A 368 -11.40 19.70 1.27
N TYR A 369 -12.48 20.33 0.82
CA TYR A 369 -13.67 20.56 1.64
C TYR A 369 -14.36 19.24 1.98
N ASP A 370 -14.53 18.37 0.98
CA ASP A 370 -15.12 17.04 1.17
C ASP A 370 -14.29 16.19 2.12
N PHE A 371 -12.96 16.21 1.99
CA PHE A 371 -12.07 15.50 2.91
C PHE A 371 -12.27 15.96 4.36
N GLY A 372 -12.24 17.28 4.61
CA GLY A 372 -12.47 17.83 5.94
C GLY A 372 -13.84 17.48 6.52
N ALA A 373 -14.89 17.58 5.70
CA ALA A 373 -16.26 17.25 6.11
C ALA A 373 -16.43 15.75 6.42
N ILE A 374 -15.83 14.85 5.62
CA ILE A 374 -15.86 13.40 5.85
C ILE A 374 -15.10 13.04 7.12
N ALA A 375 -13.91 13.60 7.31
CA ALA A 375 -13.11 13.35 8.51
C ALA A 375 -13.82 13.81 9.80
N ALA A 376 -14.47 14.97 9.76
CA ALA A 376 -15.29 15.45 10.87
C ALA A 376 -16.49 14.53 11.14
N ALA A 377 -17.21 14.10 10.10
CA ALA A 377 -18.34 13.18 10.24
C ALA A 377 -17.92 11.83 10.86
N ASN A 378 -16.77 11.30 10.42
CA ASN A 378 -16.20 10.07 10.97
C ASN A 378 -15.84 10.23 12.45
N ALA A 379 -15.10 11.28 12.83
CA ALA A 379 -14.70 11.49 14.23
C ALA A 379 -15.90 11.76 15.16
N LEU A 380 -17.01 12.28 14.65
CA LEU A 380 -18.26 12.43 15.41
C LEU A 380 -19.01 11.11 15.59
N SER A 381 -18.76 10.12 14.73
CA SER A 381 -19.51 8.87 14.65
C SER A 381 -19.42 8.05 15.93
N ASP A 382 -18.24 7.91 16.53
CA ASP A 382 -18.08 7.13 17.77
C ASP A 382 -18.90 7.70 18.93
N VAL A 383 -19.00 9.03 19.02
CA VAL A 383 -19.84 9.69 20.05
C VAL A 383 -21.31 9.34 19.86
N TYR A 384 -21.77 9.25 18.62
CA TYR A 384 -23.13 8.82 18.30
C TYR A 384 -23.34 7.32 18.57
N ALA A 385 -22.35 6.47 18.27
CA ALA A 385 -22.40 5.03 18.53
C ALA A 385 -22.58 4.73 20.04
N MET A 386 -21.96 5.52 20.91
CA MET A 386 -22.12 5.41 22.37
C MET A 386 -23.45 5.97 22.91
N GLY A 387 -24.33 6.49 22.04
CA GLY A 387 -25.58 7.14 22.42
C GLY A 387 -25.39 8.51 23.09
N ALA A 388 -24.19 9.09 23.01
CA ALA A 388 -23.88 10.38 23.61
C ALA A 388 -24.31 11.55 22.71
N THR A 389 -24.23 12.76 23.25
CA THR A 389 -24.45 14.00 22.50
C THR A 389 -23.12 14.75 22.42
N PRO A 390 -22.60 15.06 21.21
CA PRO A 390 -21.39 15.87 21.06
C PRO A 390 -21.54 17.25 21.73
N LEU A 391 -20.47 17.76 22.34
CA LEU A 391 -20.41 19.09 22.98
C LEU A 391 -19.51 20.05 22.20
N PHE A 392 -18.28 19.62 21.88
CA PHE A 392 -17.28 20.40 21.15
C PHE A 392 -16.19 19.49 20.57
N ALA A 393 -15.39 20.02 19.65
CA ALA A 393 -14.27 19.32 19.04
C ALA A 393 -12.98 20.16 19.01
N LEU A 394 -11.84 19.48 18.86
CA LEU A 394 -10.52 20.07 18.62
C LEU A 394 -9.91 19.45 17.36
N ASN A 395 -9.32 20.28 16.48
CA ASN A 395 -8.66 19.81 15.27
C ASN A 395 -7.33 19.10 15.57
N ILE A 396 -7.02 18.08 14.78
CA ILE A 396 -5.67 17.50 14.68
C ILE A 396 -5.26 17.57 13.21
N VAL A 397 -4.13 18.22 12.94
CA VAL A 397 -3.67 18.47 11.59
C VAL A 397 -2.18 18.11 11.45
N GLY A 398 -1.87 17.25 10.50
CA GLY A 398 -0.54 17.16 9.89
C GLY A 398 -0.66 17.69 8.46
N PHE A 399 0.13 18.68 8.08
CA PHE A 399 0.00 19.29 6.76
C PHE A 399 1.38 19.59 6.17
N PRO A 400 1.63 19.30 4.88
CA PRO A 400 2.91 19.61 4.25
C PRO A 400 2.88 21.03 3.70
N GLU A 401 3.10 22.04 4.55
CA GLU A 401 3.03 23.46 4.16
C GLU A 401 4.02 23.82 3.05
N THR A 402 5.08 23.02 2.93
CA THR A 402 6.11 23.14 1.90
C THR A 402 5.67 22.64 0.52
N THR A 403 4.63 21.79 0.43
CA THR A 403 4.20 21.17 -0.84
C THR A 403 2.75 21.43 -1.22
N LEU A 404 1.90 21.81 -0.26
CA LEU A 404 0.51 22.17 -0.49
C LEU A 404 0.24 23.62 -0.05
N PRO A 405 -0.48 24.41 -0.86
CA PRO A 405 -0.81 25.79 -0.50
C PRO A 405 -1.75 25.83 0.71
N MET A 406 -1.61 26.85 1.56
CA MET A 406 -2.38 26.98 2.81
C MET A 406 -3.89 27.10 2.58
N GLU A 407 -4.32 27.54 1.40
CA GLU A 407 -5.71 27.58 0.97
C GLU A 407 -6.36 26.18 0.96
N VAL A 408 -5.59 25.13 0.69
CA VAL A 408 -6.07 23.74 0.79
C VAL A 408 -6.38 23.41 2.24
N LEU A 409 -5.49 23.75 3.17
CA LEU A 409 -5.76 23.55 4.60
C LEU A 409 -6.98 24.36 5.04
N GLN A 410 -7.12 25.59 4.56
CA GLN A 410 -8.29 26.42 4.83
C GLN A 410 -9.59 25.72 4.39
N GLU A 411 -9.61 25.10 3.21
CA GLU A 411 -10.79 24.38 2.71
C GLU A 411 -11.08 23.09 3.50
N ILE A 412 -10.05 22.34 3.91
CA ILE A 412 -10.20 21.20 4.84
C ILE A 412 -10.86 21.65 6.14
N LEU A 413 -10.33 22.70 6.75
CA LEU A 413 -10.86 23.23 8.00
C LEU A 413 -12.28 23.81 7.82
N ARG A 414 -12.59 24.39 6.65
CA ARG A 414 -13.94 24.87 6.32
C ARG A 414 -14.94 23.73 6.24
N GLY A 415 -14.62 22.64 5.54
CA GLY A 415 -15.50 21.46 5.44
C GLY A 415 -15.76 20.81 6.79
N ALA A 416 -14.71 20.70 7.59
CA ALA A 416 -14.80 20.23 8.96
C ALA A 416 -15.66 21.13 9.86
N HIS A 417 -15.48 22.44 9.79
CA HIS A 417 -16.22 23.42 10.58
C HIS A 417 -17.71 23.41 10.24
N ASP A 418 -18.05 23.36 8.96
CA ASP A 418 -19.44 23.27 8.50
C ASP A 418 -20.11 21.98 9.03
N LYS A 419 -19.39 20.86 9.01
CA LYS A 419 -19.88 19.58 9.52
C LYS A 419 -20.06 19.58 11.05
N ALA A 420 -19.13 20.18 11.79
CA ALA A 420 -19.27 20.38 13.24
C ALA A 420 -20.49 21.27 13.57
N THR A 421 -20.71 22.31 12.77
CA THR A 421 -21.88 23.21 12.90
C THR A 421 -23.18 22.45 12.65
N GLU A 422 -23.24 21.58 11.64
CA GLU A 422 -24.38 20.69 11.38
C GLU A 422 -24.66 19.74 12.57
N ALA A 423 -23.60 19.23 13.21
CA ALA A 423 -23.73 18.44 14.44
C ALA A 423 -24.27 19.25 15.63
N GLY A 424 -24.16 20.59 15.57
CA GLY A 424 -24.58 21.51 16.62
C GLY A 424 -23.48 21.87 17.61
N ILE A 425 -22.22 21.69 17.24
CA ILE A 425 -21.06 21.94 18.11
C ILE A 425 -20.07 22.92 17.48
N GLY A 426 -19.25 23.54 18.33
CA GLY A 426 -18.12 24.35 17.89
C GLY A 426 -16.81 23.56 17.84
N VAL A 427 -15.94 23.91 16.89
CA VAL A 427 -14.52 23.52 16.92
C VAL A 427 -13.77 24.60 17.71
N LEU A 428 -13.26 24.25 18.89
CA LEU A 428 -12.77 25.20 19.90
C LEU A 428 -11.24 25.32 19.98
N GLY A 429 -10.53 24.82 18.97
CA GLY A 429 -9.08 24.85 18.90
C GLY A 429 -8.54 23.63 18.17
N GLY A 430 -7.27 23.30 18.44
CA GLY A 430 -6.61 22.15 17.86
C GLY A 430 -5.09 22.25 17.91
N HIS A 431 -4.43 21.32 17.24
CA HIS A 431 -2.99 21.33 17.04
C HIS A 431 -2.64 21.01 15.59
N THR A 432 -1.63 21.72 15.08
CA THR A 432 -1.14 21.58 13.71
C THR A 432 0.36 21.36 13.74
N ILE A 433 0.84 20.38 12.98
CA ILE A 433 2.27 20.09 12.78
C ILE A 433 2.59 20.03 11.29
N GLU A 434 3.85 20.31 10.94
CA GLU A 434 4.37 20.00 9.61
C GLU A 434 4.46 18.47 9.48
N ASP A 435 3.93 17.95 8.39
CA ASP A 435 3.95 16.52 8.09
C ASP A 435 4.02 16.30 6.57
N PRO A 436 4.90 15.40 6.06
CA PRO A 436 4.99 15.11 4.62
C PRO A 436 3.69 14.70 3.93
N GLU A 437 2.75 14.08 4.66
CA GLU A 437 1.43 13.72 4.13
C GLU A 437 0.32 14.49 4.84
N PRO A 438 -0.65 15.06 4.10
CA PRO A 438 -1.81 15.69 4.71
C PRO A 438 -2.58 14.65 5.54
N LYS A 439 -2.84 14.98 6.80
CA LYS A 439 -3.64 14.21 7.74
C LYS A 439 -4.55 15.16 8.47
N TYR A 440 -5.81 14.78 8.60
CA TYR A 440 -6.79 15.60 9.28
C TYR A 440 -7.76 14.74 10.07
N GLY A 441 -8.20 15.27 11.21
CA GLY A 441 -9.22 14.67 12.05
C GLY A 441 -9.55 15.52 13.26
N MET A 442 -10.29 14.95 14.20
CA MET A 442 -10.75 15.65 15.39
C MET A 442 -10.65 14.80 16.65
N VAL A 443 -10.44 15.49 17.77
CA VAL A 443 -10.86 15.00 19.09
C VAL A 443 -12.27 15.51 19.32
N VAL A 444 -13.21 14.61 19.61
CA VAL A 444 -14.60 14.98 19.91
C VAL A 444 -14.91 14.65 21.36
N THR A 445 -15.48 15.63 22.06
CA THR A 445 -15.96 15.46 23.43
C THR A 445 -17.49 15.49 23.42
N GLY A 446 -18.12 14.46 23.95
CA GLY A 446 -19.56 14.34 24.15
C GLY A 446 -19.92 14.09 25.60
N ALA A 447 -21.22 14.12 25.89
CA ALA A 447 -21.76 13.80 27.20
C ALA A 447 -22.95 12.84 27.10
N VAL A 448 -23.08 11.99 28.12
CA VAL A 448 -24.17 11.02 28.26
C VAL A 448 -24.46 10.81 29.75
N HIS A 449 -25.68 10.40 30.07
CA HIS A 449 -25.97 9.93 31.43
C HIS A 449 -25.27 8.58 31.66
N PRO A 450 -24.60 8.34 32.80
CA PRO A 450 -23.86 7.09 33.06
C PRO A 450 -24.67 5.81 32.78
N ASP A 451 -25.96 5.80 33.15
CA ASP A 451 -26.85 4.65 32.92
C ASP A 451 -27.38 4.50 31.49
N LYS A 452 -27.08 5.44 30.58
CA LYS A 452 -27.54 5.45 29.19
C LYS A 452 -26.43 5.24 28.17
N VAL A 453 -25.23 4.90 28.63
CA VAL A 453 -24.11 4.55 27.77
C VAL A 453 -24.49 3.31 26.97
N ILE A 454 -24.48 3.42 25.65
CA ILE A 454 -24.61 2.29 24.75
C ILE A 454 -23.19 1.78 24.48
N LYS A 455 -22.99 0.46 24.56
CA LYS A 455 -21.71 -0.19 24.33
C LYS A 455 -21.78 -1.03 23.07
N ASN A 456 -20.64 -1.43 22.54
CA ASN A 456 -20.58 -2.34 21.40
C ASN A 456 -20.82 -3.82 21.77
N HIS A 457 -21.27 -4.10 23.00
CA HIS A 457 -21.53 -5.43 23.50
C HIS A 457 -22.82 -5.47 24.34
N GLY A 458 -23.34 -6.67 24.57
CA GLY A 458 -24.58 -6.88 25.32
C GLY A 458 -25.74 -7.41 24.47
N ALA A 459 -25.47 -7.70 23.20
CA ALA A 459 -26.40 -8.40 22.31
C ALA A 459 -26.81 -9.76 22.87
N LYS A 460 -28.06 -10.15 22.63
CA LYS A 460 -28.69 -11.36 23.17
C LYS A 460 -29.19 -12.25 22.04
N PRO A 461 -29.29 -13.57 22.27
CA PRO A 461 -30.01 -14.47 21.39
C PRO A 461 -31.39 -13.94 21.00
N GLY A 462 -31.66 -13.85 19.69
CA GLY A 462 -32.90 -13.35 19.12
C GLY A 462 -32.88 -11.86 18.74
N ASP A 463 -31.87 -11.09 19.12
CA ASP A 463 -31.79 -9.69 18.70
C ASP A 463 -31.56 -9.55 17.20
N VAL A 464 -32.10 -8.48 16.62
CA VAL A 464 -31.99 -8.13 15.20
C VAL A 464 -31.02 -6.97 15.03
N MET A 465 -30.20 -7.05 13.99
CA MET A 465 -29.21 -6.03 13.64
C MET A 465 -29.74 -5.14 12.52
N ILE A 466 -29.68 -3.82 12.73
CA ILE A 466 -30.07 -2.81 11.75
C ILE A 466 -28.84 -1.98 11.37
N LEU A 467 -28.52 -1.96 10.08
CA LEU A 467 -27.46 -1.13 9.52
C LEU A 467 -28.07 0.14 8.93
N THR A 468 -27.51 1.32 9.23
CA THR A 468 -28.15 2.60 8.87
C THR A 468 -27.62 3.26 7.60
N LYS A 469 -26.51 2.79 7.03
CA LYS A 469 -25.94 3.28 5.77
C LYS A 469 -25.56 2.13 4.83
N PRO A 470 -25.52 2.37 3.51
CA PRO A 470 -25.09 1.37 2.56
C PRO A 470 -23.59 1.05 2.67
N LEU A 471 -23.20 -0.09 2.12
CA LEU A 471 -21.82 -0.61 2.10
C LEU A 471 -21.16 -0.43 0.73
N GLY A 472 -19.83 -0.35 0.72
CA GLY A 472 -19.01 -0.33 -0.49
C GLY A 472 -18.22 0.95 -0.72
N THR A 473 -18.14 1.84 0.28
CA THR A 473 -17.44 3.13 0.12
C THR A 473 -15.94 2.94 -0.14
N GLY A 474 -15.30 1.92 0.44
CA GLY A 474 -13.86 1.65 0.27
C GLY A 474 -13.51 1.25 -1.16
N ILE A 475 -14.31 0.36 -1.74
CA ILE A 475 -14.18 -0.05 -3.13
C ILE A 475 -14.39 1.13 -4.09
N ILE A 476 -15.44 1.94 -3.88
CA ILE A 476 -15.72 3.09 -4.76
C ILE A 476 -14.62 4.16 -4.65
N THR A 477 -14.14 4.49 -3.45
CA THR A 477 -13.03 5.44 -3.26
C THR A 477 -11.73 4.95 -3.90
N THR A 478 -11.47 3.64 -3.88
CA THR A 478 -10.37 3.04 -4.64
C THR A 478 -10.58 3.18 -6.15
N GLY A 479 -11.81 3.05 -6.63
CA GLY A 479 -12.18 3.32 -8.02
C GLY A 479 -11.95 4.77 -8.42
N ILE A 480 -12.31 5.73 -7.55
CA ILE A 480 -12.07 7.17 -7.74
C ILE A 480 -10.56 7.44 -7.89
N LYS A 481 -9.73 6.92 -6.97
CA LYS A 481 -8.27 7.06 -7.04
C LYS A 481 -7.67 6.49 -8.34
N ARG A 482 -8.31 5.48 -8.94
CA ARG A 482 -7.89 4.88 -10.22
C ARG A 482 -8.52 5.54 -11.45
N GLY A 483 -9.34 6.58 -11.28
CA GLY A 483 -10.05 7.25 -12.37
C GLY A 483 -11.11 6.38 -13.05
N LEU A 484 -11.66 5.40 -12.34
CA LEU A 484 -12.63 4.42 -12.86
C LEU A 484 -14.09 4.78 -12.54
N VAL A 485 -14.32 5.86 -11.79
CA VAL A 485 -15.63 6.26 -11.27
C VAL A 485 -15.99 7.64 -11.83
N ASP A 486 -17.25 7.81 -12.25
CA ASP A 486 -17.75 9.09 -12.74
C ASP A 486 -18.01 10.10 -11.61
N GLU A 487 -18.06 11.39 -11.98
CA GLU A 487 -18.24 12.49 -11.03
C GLU A 487 -19.56 12.39 -10.24
N LYS A 488 -20.64 11.89 -10.86
CA LYS A 488 -21.94 11.74 -10.20
C LYS A 488 -21.86 10.73 -9.07
N THR A 489 -21.20 9.59 -9.32
CA THR A 489 -21.00 8.52 -8.35
C THR A 489 -20.03 8.95 -7.27
N GLN A 490 -18.99 9.69 -7.63
CA GLN A 490 -18.07 10.31 -6.67
C GLN A 490 -18.80 11.25 -5.70
N GLN A 491 -19.63 12.16 -6.21
CA GLN A 491 -20.39 13.07 -5.36
C GLN A 491 -21.43 12.34 -4.49
N MET A 492 -22.02 11.25 -5.00
CA MET A 492 -22.93 10.39 -4.23
C MET A 492 -22.20 9.74 -3.05
N VAL A 493 -21.05 9.09 -3.26
CA VAL A 493 -20.32 8.42 -2.18
C VAL A 493 -19.77 9.41 -1.16
N TYR A 494 -19.31 10.58 -1.60
CA TYR A 494 -18.91 11.67 -0.69
C TYR A 494 -20.10 12.17 0.13
N GLY A 495 -21.29 12.26 -0.46
CA GLY A 495 -22.53 12.57 0.25
C GLY A 495 -22.81 11.62 1.41
N ILE A 496 -22.75 10.30 1.15
CA ILE A 496 -22.97 9.25 2.16
C ILE A 496 -21.93 9.34 3.30
N MET A 497 -20.65 9.52 2.95
CA MET A 497 -19.58 9.62 3.95
C MET A 497 -19.65 10.93 4.77
N LYS A 498 -20.22 12.01 4.23
CA LYS A 498 -20.44 13.27 4.96
C LYS A 498 -21.66 13.22 5.88
N GLU A 499 -22.60 12.30 5.68
CA GLU A 499 -23.82 12.22 6.50
C GLU A 499 -23.50 11.88 7.95
N LEU A 500 -24.03 12.65 8.90
CA LEU A 500 -23.84 12.39 10.33
C LEU A 500 -24.72 11.23 10.80
N ASN A 501 -24.19 10.36 11.66
CA ASN A 501 -24.98 9.34 12.37
C ASN A 501 -25.91 9.91 13.46
N LYS A 502 -26.05 11.25 13.54
CA LYS A 502 -26.88 11.98 14.50
C LYS A 502 -28.33 11.51 14.52
N THR A 503 -28.98 11.48 13.36
CA THR A 503 -30.40 11.11 13.25
C THR A 503 -30.63 9.68 13.72
N ALA A 504 -29.76 8.75 13.33
CA ALA A 504 -29.83 7.36 13.78
C ALA A 504 -29.67 7.26 15.31
N ALA A 505 -28.71 8.00 15.87
CA ALA A 505 -28.47 8.03 17.32
C ALA A 505 -29.62 8.66 18.11
N GLU A 506 -30.28 9.69 17.59
CA GLU A 506 -31.45 10.31 18.22
C GLU A 506 -32.66 9.38 18.19
N VAL A 507 -32.89 8.69 17.06
CA VAL A 507 -34.01 7.74 16.92
C VAL A 507 -33.82 6.53 17.83
N MET A 508 -32.62 5.93 17.86
CA MET A 508 -32.37 4.69 18.61
C MET A 508 -32.53 4.87 20.13
N LYS A 509 -32.35 6.08 20.68
CA LYS A 509 -32.56 6.40 22.10
C LYS A 509 -33.98 6.10 22.62
N ASN A 510 -34.95 5.96 21.72
CA ASN A 510 -36.34 5.63 22.06
C ASN A 510 -36.61 4.12 22.16
N PHE A 511 -35.59 3.28 21.91
CA PHE A 511 -35.68 1.82 21.88
C PHE A 511 -34.74 1.19 22.91
N GLU A 512 -34.97 -0.08 23.21
CA GLU A 512 -34.07 -0.83 24.08
C GLU A 512 -32.94 -1.41 23.23
N VAL A 513 -31.88 -0.60 23.06
CA VAL A 513 -30.67 -0.99 22.33
C VAL A 513 -29.81 -1.85 23.24
N HIS A 514 -29.50 -3.06 22.79
CA HIS A 514 -28.63 -3.99 23.52
C HIS A 514 -27.15 -3.83 23.18
N ALA A 515 -26.83 -3.40 21.96
CA ALA A 515 -25.48 -3.06 21.53
C ALA A 515 -25.53 -2.09 20.32
N CYS A 516 -24.51 -1.26 20.15
CA CYS A 516 -24.34 -0.39 18.99
C CYS A 516 -22.85 -0.16 18.73
N THR A 517 -22.47 -0.08 17.46
CA THR A 517 -21.16 0.37 16.97
C THR A 517 -21.36 1.05 15.61
N ASP A 518 -20.34 1.64 15.02
CA ASP A 518 -20.38 2.15 13.66
C ASP A 518 -19.45 1.37 12.71
N ILE A 519 -19.90 1.18 11.47
CA ILE A 519 -19.13 0.39 10.50
C ILE A 519 -18.10 1.27 9.81
N THR A 520 -16.83 1.10 10.19
CA THR A 520 -15.69 1.87 9.66
C THR A 520 -14.60 0.97 9.05
N GLY A 521 -13.32 1.20 9.37
CA GLY A 521 -12.16 0.68 8.65
C GLY A 521 -12.03 -0.84 8.63
N PHE A 522 -12.58 -1.56 9.62
CA PHE A 522 -12.54 -3.03 9.66
C PHE A 522 -13.63 -3.70 8.81
N GLY A 523 -14.49 -2.90 8.19
CA GLY A 523 -15.65 -3.38 7.44
C GLY A 523 -16.69 -4.04 8.35
N LEU A 524 -17.79 -4.48 7.74
CA LEU A 524 -18.92 -5.05 8.49
C LEU A 524 -18.51 -6.28 9.30
N MET A 525 -17.74 -7.20 8.69
CA MET A 525 -17.33 -8.44 9.36
C MET A 525 -16.39 -8.23 10.53
N GLY A 526 -15.48 -7.25 10.45
CA GLY A 526 -14.54 -6.97 11.54
C GLY A 526 -15.27 -6.44 12.77
N HIS A 527 -16.08 -5.40 12.60
CA HIS A 527 -16.89 -4.80 13.66
C HIS A 527 -17.91 -5.78 14.26
N LEU A 528 -18.58 -6.57 13.42
CA LEU A 528 -19.51 -7.58 13.89
C LEU A 528 -18.83 -8.71 14.68
N LEU A 529 -17.59 -9.06 14.32
CA LEU A 529 -16.81 -10.07 15.02
C LEU A 529 -16.44 -9.59 16.43
N GLU A 530 -16.07 -8.32 16.59
CA GLU A 530 -15.79 -7.71 17.90
C GLU A 530 -17.05 -7.72 18.78
N MET A 531 -18.17 -7.20 18.27
CA MET A 531 -19.45 -7.16 18.97
C MET A 531 -19.95 -8.55 19.37
N SER A 532 -19.86 -9.54 18.48
CA SER A 532 -20.34 -10.90 18.73
C SER A 532 -19.52 -11.65 19.76
N ARG A 533 -18.20 -11.44 19.78
CA ARG A 533 -17.30 -11.99 20.81
C ARG A 533 -17.54 -11.36 22.16
N ALA A 534 -17.59 -10.03 22.22
CA ALA A 534 -17.83 -9.30 23.46
C ALA A 534 -19.23 -9.60 24.05
N SER A 535 -20.20 -9.96 23.20
CA SER A 535 -21.54 -10.37 23.60
C SER A 535 -21.70 -11.88 23.84
N GLU A 536 -20.65 -12.69 23.65
CA GLU A 536 -20.67 -14.15 23.77
C GLU A 536 -21.84 -14.81 23.00
N THR A 537 -22.13 -14.31 21.80
CA THR A 537 -23.32 -14.72 21.03
C THR A 537 -22.99 -14.84 19.54
N ASP A 538 -23.36 -15.96 18.93
CA ASP A 538 -23.14 -16.24 17.50
C ASP A 538 -24.15 -15.47 16.62
N VAL A 539 -23.77 -15.19 15.38
CA VAL A 539 -24.51 -14.30 14.49
C VAL A 539 -24.85 -14.95 13.16
N GLU A 540 -26.03 -14.63 12.65
CA GLU A 540 -26.48 -14.91 11.29
C GLU A 540 -26.62 -13.59 10.52
N VAL A 541 -25.96 -13.47 9.36
CA VAL A 541 -26.05 -12.31 8.45
C VAL A 541 -26.77 -12.73 7.18
N TRP A 542 -27.74 -11.96 6.72
CA TRP A 542 -28.50 -12.22 5.50
C TRP A 542 -27.89 -11.47 4.33
N PHE A 543 -27.11 -12.16 3.50
CA PHE A 543 -26.32 -11.52 2.44
C PHE A 543 -27.20 -10.73 1.46
N ASP A 544 -28.31 -11.34 1.03
CA ASP A 544 -29.25 -10.75 0.06
C ASP A 544 -29.95 -9.47 0.55
N LYS A 545 -29.91 -9.17 1.85
CA LYS A 545 -30.48 -7.94 2.42
C LYS A 545 -29.47 -6.82 2.62
N LEU A 546 -28.17 -7.09 2.40
CA LEU A 546 -27.15 -6.08 2.65
C LEU A 546 -27.26 -4.93 1.63
N PRO A 547 -27.27 -3.67 2.08
CA PRO A 547 -27.42 -2.52 1.20
C PRO A 547 -26.09 -2.17 0.51
N PHE A 548 -25.62 -2.98 -0.43
CA PHE A 548 -24.42 -2.66 -1.20
C PHE A 548 -24.70 -1.59 -2.26
N LEU A 549 -23.80 -0.63 -2.38
CA LEU A 549 -23.81 0.33 -3.49
C LEU A 549 -23.58 -0.41 -4.82
N GLU A 550 -24.43 -0.14 -5.82
CA GLU A 550 -24.39 -0.85 -7.11
C GLU A 550 -23.01 -0.74 -7.78
N GLU A 551 -22.37 0.43 -7.72
CA GLU A 551 -21.06 0.62 -8.30
C GLU A 551 -19.96 -0.16 -7.56
N ALA A 552 -20.11 -0.36 -6.24
CA ALA A 552 -19.17 -1.18 -5.48
C ALA A 552 -19.18 -2.63 -5.96
N LEU A 553 -20.37 -3.18 -6.27
CA LEU A 553 -20.50 -4.54 -6.82
C LEU A 553 -19.80 -4.68 -8.18
N LYS A 554 -19.96 -3.69 -9.06
CA LYS A 554 -19.33 -3.68 -10.40
C LYS A 554 -17.81 -3.60 -10.29
N LEU A 555 -17.30 -2.67 -9.49
CA LEU A 555 -15.88 -2.46 -9.25
C LEU A 555 -15.23 -3.68 -8.60
N ALA A 556 -15.89 -4.29 -7.60
CA ALA A 556 -15.40 -5.49 -6.95
C ALA A 556 -15.29 -6.67 -7.92
N THR A 557 -16.31 -6.85 -8.78
CA THR A 557 -16.30 -7.87 -9.84
C THR A 557 -15.17 -7.63 -10.86
N ALA A 558 -14.84 -6.36 -11.13
CA ALA A 558 -13.72 -5.96 -11.97
C ALA A 558 -12.34 -6.06 -11.27
N GLY A 559 -12.28 -6.52 -10.02
CA GLY A 559 -11.03 -6.67 -9.26
C GLY A 559 -10.50 -5.37 -8.66
N VAL A 560 -11.31 -4.31 -8.61
CA VAL A 560 -10.97 -3.05 -7.94
C VAL A 560 -11.28 -3.19 -6.46
N ILE A 561 -10.38 -3.83 -5.72
CA ILE A 561 -10.50 -4.07 -4.29
C ILE A 561 -9.39 -3.32 -3.53
N PRO A 562 -9.69 -2.61 -2.43
CA PRO A 562 -8.67 -1.95 -1.61
C PRO A 562 -7.77 -2.97 -0.91
N GLY A 563 -6.51 -2.59 -0.66
CA GLY A 563 -5.60 -3.40 0.15
C GLY A 563 -6.13 -3.68 1.56
N GLY A 564 -6.76 -2.68 2.20
CA GLY A 564 -7.39 -2.82 3.51
C GLY A 564 -8.47 -3.90 3.56
N THR A 565 -9.27 -4.02 2.49
CA THR A 565 -10.32 -5.04 2.37
C THR A 565 -9.74 -6.47 2.33
N HIS A 566 -8.60 -6.67 1.66
CA HIS A 566 -7.90 -7.96 1.69
C HIS A 566 -7.36 -8.31 3.08
N LYS A 567 -6.88 -7.30 3.83
CA LYS A 567 -6.43 -7.47 5.21
C LYS A 567 -7.59 -7.82 6.14
N ASN A 568 -8.71 -7.09 6.06
CA ASN A 568 -9.94 -7.36 6.81
C ASN A 568 -10.44 -8.78 6.54
N HIS A 569 -10.48 -9.21 5.26
CA HIS A 569 -10.85 -10.58 4.93
C HIS A 569 -9.92 -11.60 5.58
N SER A 570 -8.60 -11.38 5.48
CA SER A 570 -7.61 -12.28 6.07
C SER A 570 -7.74 -12.39 7.60
N PHE A 571 -8.18 -11.33 8.26
CA PHE A 571 -8.41 -11.27 9.72
C PHE A 571 -9.63 -12.09 10.18
N VAL A 572 -10.68 -12.13 9.35
CA VAL A 572 -11.97 -12.75 9.70
C VAL A 572 -12.20 -14.13 9.09
N LYS A 573 -11.42 -14.52 8.05
CA LYS A 573 -11.65 -15.74 7.25
C LYS A 573 -11.81 -17.04 8.03
N ASP A 574 -11.11 -17.20 9.15
CA ASP A 574 -11.13 -18.42 9.96
C ASP A 574 -12.26 -18.41 11.01
N LYS A 575 -12.96 -17.27 11.15
CA LYS A 575 -13.97 -16.99 12.18
C LYS A 575 -15.36 -16.77 11.59
N VAL A 576 -15.43 -16.45 10.29
CA VAL A 576 -16.66 -16.24 9.53
C VAL A 576 -16.88 -17.43 8.60
N ASP A 577 -18.07 -18.01 8.67
CA ASP A 577 -18.52 -19.05 7.75
C ASP A 577 -19.24 -18.40 6.57
N PHE A 578 -18.50 -18.20 5.48
CA PHE A 578 -19.02 -17.58 4.25
C PHE A 578 -19.90 -18.52 3.42
N GLY A 579 -20.03 -19.81 3.78
CA GLY A 579 -20.86 -20.76 3.06
C GLY A 579 -20.43 -20.96 1.60
N LYS A 580 -21.34 -20.69 0.65
CA LYS A 580 -21.12 -20.85 -0.81
C LYS A 580 -20.90 -19.53 -1.55
N HIS A 581 -20.72 -18.43 -0.83
CA HIS A 581 -20.52 -17.12 -1.41
C HIS A 581 -19.20 -17.06 -2.18
N SER A 582 -19.17 -16.24 -3.24
CA SER A 582 -17.97 -16.12 -4.07
C SER A 582 -16.87 -15.36 -3.35
N ARG A 583 -15.64 -15.45 -3.85
CA ARG A 583 -14.51 -14.67 -3.32
C ARG A 583 -14.79 -13.16 -3.30
N VAL A 584 -15.56 -12.66 -4.27
CA VAL A 584 -15.92 -11.25 -4.39
C VAL A 584 -16.91 -10.87 -3.30
N ASP A 585 -17.90 -11.71 -3.03
CA ASP A 585 -18.90 -11.51 -1.97
C ASP A 585 -18.24 -11.46 -0.59
N GLU A 586 -17.28 -12.36 -0.33
CA GLU A 586 -16.49 -12.34 0.90
C GLU A 586 -15.73 -11.02 1.08
N LEU A 587 -15.16 -10.49 -0.01
CA LEU A 587 -14.41 -9.23 0.02
C LEU A 587 -15.34 -8.02 0.20
N LEU A 588 -16.52 -8.02 -0.41
CA LEU A 588 -17.54 -6.98 -0.22
C LEU A 588 -17.96 -6.87 1.25
N LEU A 589 -18.17 -8.00 1.93
CA LEU A 589 -18.47 -8.05 3.36
C LEU A 589 -17.35 -7.48 4.25
N CYS A 590 -16.11 -7.53 3.76
CA CYS A 590 -14.92 -7.08 4.46
C CYS A 590 -14.46 -5.68 4.02
N ASP A 591 -15.22 -4.99 3.16
CA ASP A 591 -14.82 -3.71 2.60
C ASP A 591 -14.66 -2.65 3.69
N ALA A 592 -13.52 -1.95 3.70
CA ALA A 592 -13.23 -0.90 4.66
C ALA A 592 -14.14 0.31 4.39
N GLN A 593 -15.07 0.59 5.31
CA GLN A 593 -15.95 1.75 5.20
C GLN A 593 -15.26 2.97 5.82
N THR A 594 -15.43 4.16 5.23
CA THR A 594 -15.05 5.42 5.88
C THR A 594 -16.33 6.16 6.22
N SER A 595 -16.50 6.58 7.48
CA SER A 595 -17.73 7.25 7.95
C SER A 595 -19.01 6.47 7.60
N GLY A 596 -19.02 5.16 7.89
CA GLY A 596 -20.18 4.32 7.64
C GLY A 596 -21.33 4.53 8.64
N GLY A 597 -22.32 3.65 8.57
CA GLY A 597 -23.53 3.75 9.39
C GLY A 597 -23.39 3.07 10.74
N LEU A 598 -24.34 3.36 11.64
CA LEU A 598 -24.50 2.61 12.88
C LEU A 598 -25.00 1.19 12.58
N LEU A 599 -24.49 0.22 13.33
CA LEU A 599 -25.00 -1.13 13.47
C LEU A 599 -25.71 -1.25 14.82
N ILE A 600 -27.03 -1.13 14.79
CA ILE A 600 -27.87 -1.05 16.00
C ILE A 600 -28.48 -2.43 16.26
N VAL A 601 -28.34 -2.93 17.49
CA VAL A 601 -28.86 -4.23 17.91
C VAL A 601 -30.03 -4.03 18.88
N VAL A 602 -31.22 -4.52 18.49
CA VAL A 602 -32.47 -4.40 19.26
C VAL A 602 -33.21 -5.73 19.33
N LYS A 603 -34.17 -5.84 20.24
CA LYS A 603 -35.07 -6.99 20.31
C LYS A 603 -35.87 -7.16 19.00
N GLU A 604 -36.13 -8.41 18.61
CA GLU A 604 -36.88 -8.75 17.39
C GLU A 604 -38.25 -8.05 17.30
N ASN A 605 -38.94 -7.87 18.43
CA ASN A 605 -40.25 -7.21 18.43
C ASN A 605 -40.18 -5.68 18.25
N GLN A 606 -38.99 -5.07 18.37
CA GLN A 606 -38.77 -3.64 18.17
C GLN A 606 -38.14 -3.32 16.81
N SER A 607 -37.61 -4.31 16.08
CA SER A 607 -36.80 -4.06 14.88
C SER A 607 -37.58 -3.37 13.76
N GLU A 608 -38.82 -3.80 13.49
CA GLU A 608 -39.69 -3.19 12.47
C GLU A 608 -40.11 -1.76 12.83
N GLU A 609 -40.35 -1.50 14.12
CA GLU A 609 -40.72 -0.17 14.60
C GLU A 609 -39.52 0.81 14.51
N LEU A 610 -38.33 0.36 14.92
CA LEU A 610 -37.09 1.13 14.76
C LEU A 610 -36.80 1.41 13.28
N LEU A 611 -36.90 0.40 12.42
CA LEU A 611 -36.69 0.56 10.98
C LEU A 611 -37.67 1.58 10.38
N SER A 612 -38.95 1.50 10.74
CA SER A 612 -39.97 2.46 10.32
C SER A 612 -39.67 3.88 10.84
N ALA A 613 -39.19 4.01 12.08
CA ALA A 613 -38.82 5.30 12.65
C ALA A 613 -37.62 5.93 11.93
N LEU A 614 -36.58 5.14 11.60
CA LEU A 614 -35.42 5.59 10.82
C LEU A 614 -35.84 6.05 9.42
N HIS A 615 -36.66 5.26 8.71
CA HIS A 615 -37.16 5.61 7.39
C HIS A 615 -38.00 6.88 7.39
N LYS A 616 -38.84 7.10 8.42
CA LYS A 616 -39.63 8.34 8.59
C LYS A 616 -38.77 9.59 8.77
N GLN A 617 -37.55 9.44 9.30
CA GLN A 617 -36.58 10.52 9.45
C GLN A 617 -35.65 10.67 8.23
N GLY A 618 -35.89 9.91 7.15
CA GLY A 618 -35.16 10.02 5.88
C GLY A 618 -34.03 9.02 5.67
N LEU A 619 -33.75 8.14 6.63
CA LEU A 619 -32.69 7.11 6.52
C LEU A 619 -33.20 5.88 5.74
N THR A 620 -33.57 6.06 4.48
CA THR A 620 -34.23 5.02 3.67
C THR A 620 -33.35 3.81 3.35
N ASP A 621 -32.03 3.96 3.42
CA ASP A 621 -31.07 2.87 3.24
C ASP A 621 -30.89 2.00 4.48
N ALA A 622 -31.55 2.35 5.61
CA ALA A 622 -31.50 1.51 6.80
C ALA A 622 -32.19 0.17 6.52
N VAL A 623 -31.55 -0.94 6.90
CA VAL A 623 -32.05 -2.31 6.66
C VAL A 623 -31.72 -3.23 7.82
N ALA A 624 -32.63 -4.17 8.13
CA ALA A 624 -32.34 -5.29 9.02
C ALA A 624 -31.49 -6.35 8.29
N ILE A 625 -30.25 -6.53 8.73
CA ILE A 625 -29.23 -7.31 7.99
C ILE A 625 -28.95 -8.70 8.58
N GLY A 626 -29.55 -9.03 9.72
CA GLY A 626 -29.30 -10.32 10.37
C GLY A 626 -29.80 -10.36 11.80
N ARG A 627 -29.43 -11.42 12.51
CA ARG A 627 -29.79 -11.63 13.92
C ARG A 627 -28.68 -12.30 14.73
N PHE A 628 -28.65 -12.02 16.02
CA PHE A 628 -27.95 -12.81 17.01
C PHE A 628 -28.73 -14.09 17.29
N THR A 629 -28.06 -15.24 17.34
CA THR A 629 -28.70 -16.55 17.30
C THR A 629 -28.70 -17.26 18.65
N ILE A 630 -27.57 -17.81 19.07
CA ILE A 630 -27.39 -18.56 20.31
C ILE A 630 -26.16 -18.04 21.05
N LYS A 631 -26.08 -18.30 22.35
CA LYS A 631 -24.84 -18.09 23.09
C LYS A 631 -23.73 -18.95 22.49
N GLY A 632 -22.57 -18.35 22.29
CA GLY A 632 -21.47 -18.96 21.55
C GLY A 632 -20.17 -18.18 21.70
N ILE A 633 -19.25 -18.43 20.76
CA ILE A 633 -17.91 -17.83 20.77
C ILE A 633 -17.80 -16.61 19.83
N GLY A 634 -18.94 -16.13 19.31
CA GLY A 634 -19.00 -15.06 18.33
C GLY A 634 -18.73 -15.57 16.91
N LYS A 635 -19.19 -16.77 16.55
CA LYS A 635 -19.11 -17.27 15.18
C LYS A 635 -20.13 -16.53 14.32
N ILE A 636 -19.70 -16.04 13.16
CA ILE A 636 -20.56 -15.38 12.17
C ILE A 636 -20.85 -16.36 11.04
N ASN A 637 -22.13 -16.53 10.68
CA ASN A 637 -22.55 -17.34 9.54
C ASN A 637 -23.27 -16.46 8.51
N ILE A 638 -22.82 -16.51 7.26
CA ILE A 638 -23.44 -15.80 6.15
C ILE A 638 -24.50 -16.71 5.51
N LYS A 639 -25.73 -16.19 5.40
CA LYS A 639 -26.89 -16.89 4.82
C LYS A 639 -27.29 -16.34 3.48
#